data_AF-A0A4T0CWT4-F1
#
_entry.id   AF-A0A4T0CWT4-F1
#
_cell.length_a   1.000
_cell.length_b   1.000
_cell.length_c   1.000
_cell.angle_alpha   90.00
_cell.angle_beta   90.00
_cell.angle_gamma   90.00
#
_symmetry.space_group_name_H-M   'P 1'
#
loop_
_entity.id
_entity.type
_entity.pdbx_description
1 polymer ?
#
loop_
_entity_poly.entity_id
_entity_poly.type
_entity_poly.pdbx_seq_one_letter_code
_entity_poly.pdbx_strand_id
1 'polypeptide(L)'
;MAPPLDDVSATESLNATFSNNIYQATEYAPACIGYGSGESDLPLSEDCLYLNVIRPSGYENVSLPVGLWIHGGGFTTGGSRMPGYNLSYIVENSVRIGKPIIGVSIAYRLSGWGFLASQQVSGQGQTNIALRDQRLAMHWTKENIGAFGGDAEKITIWGESAGAASVGFQLTAYNGRDDNLFWAAIMQSCNPIFYFSFDVEAAYQPAYDNLVNLTNCSTAIDTLDCLRHADYQIVNDFFNSTAGSNWQPIFDGDFIARWGSQQLAEGAFVHVPIIDGANSDEGTSFSPVGVNTTQDFASDVTELGKVPGEATGYAGASPSLAESFLPELLAAYPDGPEYWIPGVEELGNTTMNDSRGAMYRRSAAYWGDVRIVANRRGTCEAWTARGIEAYSYRFNTRSTSTPVQAGVPHAEEIPYVFNNTRGLSRSTEPVQDQPQSYQELAILMSSTWASFIHDRDPNSWMRTNETSARWPVYELQDPKEIVWDANVTTLSYVEDDTYRAKGIRFILDHAFAYRRMFFLAIFWLLDLRDLCADSRIRHDGILAAVPHLSRGPGGVVAVVKDDKVLGQHAFGYADLEQRIPMTTKTQFPICSISKQMVCLVMVSLLKRPTPSMAERDCDAAKQFEDELQKLLPNLACGGDDGVTVADLYNMQSGIRDYWALTTLWGAHPDGRFSYLHDAPQALERIKSYHFASGTEYSYSNVNFHVLGRILENVSGHSLGQLLAERLFIPAGMSTASLCPNTNGLPLPIVGYEGNAKTGYFAATNRIEWAGDAGIAASLEDMIAYEKYLNKSLADPESLYATTSQQQKFRDGTLASYGYGLARLKIAGQSAIGHGGALRGFRHGRFQIPGERLSVVVMHNFETAPAVPAEFIVKRLLNISEPEPQTIGVSAAWKGNFLDDDTQLYVGVEEGDREKPGTIAVNYGPGNVGETARLTSETEAKSDSMQLTLEDDILHVKRIDDNRTLRAVRLQAVDKQDLGQSSSENIVGIYRNEECDSTFTVTGDCGSLYGSFDGYLGRGPAWIMRQIGKNNVWALGNPRGLDATPPGDWTVVFNDQEDGSCSSVTVGCWLARKVKYVRVK
;
A
#
# COMPACT_ATOMS: atom_id res chain seq x y z
N MET A 1 15.36 37.34 14.81
CA MET A 1 15.48 35.88 14.70
C MET A 1 14.13 35.37 14.26
N ALA A 2 13.98 35.06 12.99
CA ALA A 2 12.87 34.31 12.41
C ALA A 2 13.50 33.08 11.73
N PRO A 3 12.80 31.94 11.68
CA PRO A 3 13.30 30.71 12.29
C PRO A 3 13.86 29.73 11.26
N PRO A 4 14.85 28.92 11.69
CA PRO A 4 14.96 27.54 11.23
C PRO A 4 14.93 26.68 12.53
N LEU A 5 14.02 25.75 12.81
CA LEU A 5 14.02 24.39 12.25
C LEU A 5 13.04 23.46 13.02
N ASP A 6 12.12 23.98 13.84
CA ASP A 6 11.36 23.14 14.79
C ASP A 6 10.19 22.35 14.17
N ASP A 7 9.78 22.64 12.93
CA ASP A 7 8.70 21.90 12.27
C ASP A 7 8.82 21.91 10.73
N VAL A 8 9.92 21.38 10.20
CA VAL A 8 10.10 21.25 8.73
C VAL A 8 9.47 19.97 8.17
N SER A 9 8.48 19.41 8.90
CA SER A 9 7.63 18.33 8.41
C SER A 9 6.55 18.81 7.43
N ALA A 10 6.31 20.13 7.37
CA ALA A 10 5.27 20.71 6.54
C ALA A 10 5.68 20.72 5.05
N THR A 11 5.21 19.71 4.32
CA THR A 11 4.99 19.78 2.85
C THR A 11 3.75 20.62 2.51
N GLU A 12 3.20 21.34 3.49
CA GLU A 12 2.01 22.17 3.35
C GLU A 12 2.37 23.62 3.07
N SER A 13 1.52 24.28 2.29
CA SER A 13 1.57 25.70 2.00
C SER A 13 1.62 26.52 3.29
N LEU A 14 2.51 27.51 3.35
CA LEU A 14 2.62 28.39 4.51
C LEU A 14 1.42 29.34 4.54
N ASN A 15 0.50 29.14 5.49
CA ASN A 15 -0.61 30.07 5.79
C ASN A 15 -0.16 31.34 6.54
N ALA A 16 1.11 31.74 6.39
CA ALA A 16 1.71 32.89 7.06
C ALA A 16 1.92 34.03 6.05
N THR A 17 1.39 35.21 6.36
CA THR A 17 1.71 36.45 5.63
C THR A 17 2.85 37.18 6.32
N PHE A 18 3.78 37.74 5.56
CA PHE A 18 4.86 38.52 6.15
C PHE A 18 4.36 39.74 6.94
N SER A 19 4.90 39.95 8.14
CA SER A 19 4.39 40.90 9.14
C SER A 19 4.62 42.39 8.82
N ASN A 20 5.55 42.72 7.92
CA ASN A 20 5.95 44.11 7.61
C ASN A 20 5.60 44.62 6.20
N ASN A 21 4.83 43.87 5.39
CA ASN A 21 4.35 44.23 4.04
C ASN A 21 5.39 44.65 2.96
N ILE A 22 6.67 44.91 3.27
CA ILE A 22 7.72 45.25 2.28
C ILE A 22 9.04 44.57 2.66
N TYR A 23 9.62 43.81 1.73
CA TYR A 23 10.94 43.16 1.84
C TYR A 23 11.85 43.63 0.70
N GLN A 24 13.14 43.82 0.99
CA GLN A 24 14.13 44.13 -0.04
C GLN A 24 14.54 42.85 -0.75
N ALA A 25 14.27 42.77 -2.06
CA ALA A 25 14.64 41.66 -2.94
C ALA A 25 15.57 42.15 -4.07
N THR A 26 16.55 42.98 -3.72
CA THR A 26 17.49 43.61 -4.68
C THR A 26 18.81 42.86 -4.83
N GLU A 27 19.06 41.85 -3.99
CA GLU A 27 20.27 41.02 -3.98
C GLU A 27 19.89 39.55 -3.77
N TYR A 28 20.72 38.64 -4.30
CA TYR A 28 20.55 37.21 -4.05
C TYR A 28 20.82 36.86 -2.59
N ALA A 29 19.95 36.05 -2.00
CA ALA A 29 20.14 35.46 -0.67
C ALA A 29 21.34 34.49 -0.62
N PRO A 30 21.88 34.17 0.57
CA PRO A 30 22.90 33.14 0.73
C PRO A 30 22.47 31.79 0.12
N ALA A 31 23.42 31.02 -0.40
CA ALA A 31 23.18 29.64 -0.83
C ALA A 31 23.12 28.69 0.38
N CYS A 32 22.50 27.53 0.20
CA CYS A 32 22.52 26.48 1.21
C CYS A 32 23.93 25.94 1.39
N ILE A 33 24.26 25.49 2.61
CA ILE A 33 25.57 24.95 2.91
C ILE A 33 25.78 23.64 2.12
N GLY A 34 26.85 23.62 1.34
CA GLY A 34 27.31 22.49 0.55
C GLY A 34 28.83 22.38 0.57
N TYR A 35 29.34 21.29 0.01
CA TYR A 35 30.76 20.93 0.05
C TYR A 35 31.23 20.53 -1.35
N GLY A 36 31.90 21.45 -2.04
CA GLY A 36 32.40 21.26 -3.41
C GLY A 36 33.39 22.33 -3.85
N SER A 37 34.16 22.04 -4.90
CA SER A 37 35.22 22.93 -5.40
C SER A 37 34.72 24.20 -6.09
N GLY A 38 33.43 24.27 -6.45
CA GLY A 38 32.83 25.40 -7.17
C GLY A 38 32.36 26.58 -6.30
N GLU A 39 32.44 26.48 -4.97
CA GLU A 39 31.67 27.33 -4.05
C GLU A 39 32.51 28.14 -3.06
N SER A 40 33.85 28.08 -3.13
CA SER A 40 34.72 28.66 -2.09
C SER A 40 34.54 30.17 -1.86
N ASP A 41 33.85 30.87 -2.78
CA ASP A 41 33.57 32.31 -2.71
C ASP A 41 32.07 32.66 -2.56
N LEU A 42 31.16 31.68 -2.41
CA LEU A 42 29.72 31.94 -2.23
C LEU A 42 29.37 32.22 -0.76
N PRO A 43 28.47 33.18 -0.46
CA PRO A 43 27.93 33.33 0.89
C PRO A 43 26.99 32.15 1.19
N LEU A 44 27.32 31.36 2.21
CA LEU A 44 26.57 30.18 2.64
C LEU A 44 25.82 30.45 3.96
N SER A 45 24.65 29.85 4.14
CA SER A 45 23.89 29.89 5.39
C SER A 45 22.97 28.67 5.54
N GLU A 46 22.56 28.35 6.76
CA GLU A 46 21.41 27.46 7.02
C GLU A 46 20.07 28.16 6.69
N ASP A 47 20.02 29.49 6.85
CA ASP A 47 18.92 30.32 6.36
C ASP A 47 19.11 30.56 4.86
N CYS A 48 18.70 29.55 4.08
CA CYS A 48 18.99 29.49 2.64
C CYS A 48 17.79 29.15 1.75
N LEU A 49 16.62 28.86 2.31
CA LEU A 49 15.43 28.48 1.54
C LEU A 49 14.76 29.70 0.88
N TYR A 50 15.48 30.30 -0.06
CA TYR A 50 15.05 31.42 -0.87
C TYR A 50 14.94 31.02 -2.34
N LEU A 51 14.10 31.75 -3.06
CA LEU A 51 13.95 31.65 -4.51
C LEU A 51 14.07 33.04 -5.14
N ASN A 52 14.38 33.06 -6.44
CA ASN A 52 14.50 34.29 -7.22
C ASN A 52 13.48 34.26 -8.35
N VAL A 53 12.77 35.38 -8.57
CA VAL A 53 11.81 35.54 -9.66
C VAL A 53 12.33 36.60 -10.63
N ILE A 54 12.61 36.21 -11.86
CA ILE A 54 13.14 37.06 -12.93
C ILE A 54 12.05 37.18 -14.00
N ARG A 55 11.57 38.40 -14.23
CA ARG A 55 10.51 38.69 -15.22
C ARG A 55 10.93 39.77 -16.20
N PRO A 56 10.40 39.77 -17.43
CA PRO A 56 10.66 40.84 -18.38
C PRO A 56 9.91 42.12 -17.99
N SER A 57 10.52 43.28 -18.22
CA SER A 57 9.90 44.60 -18.05
C SER A 57 8.88 44.88 -19.17
N GLY A 58 7.76 45.52 -18.86
CA GLY A 58 6.74 45.89 -19.87
C GLY A 58 5.67 44.81 -20.10
N TYR A 59 5.67 43.75 -19.30
CA TYR A 59 4.73 42.63 -19.35
C TYR A 59 3.83 42.57 -18.09
N GLU A 60 3.62 43.70 -17.41
CA GLU A 60 2.90 43.77 -16.13
C GLU A 60 1.46 43.26 -16.19
N ASN A 61 0.82 43.34 -17.36
CA ASN A 61 -0.57 42.95 -17.58
C ASN A 61 -0.72 41.68 -18.43
N VAL A 62 0.34 40.88 -18.56
CA VAL A 62 0.34 39.63 -19.33
C VAL A 62 0.64 38.48 -18.39
N SER A 63 -0.15 37.41 -18.45
CA SER A 63 0.12 36.17 -17.72
C SER A 63 1.09 35.33 -18.55
N LEU A 64 2.31 35.13 -18.03
CA LEU A 64 3.42 34.49 -18.74
C LEU A 64 3.70 33.08 -18.21
N PRO A 65 4.00 32.09 -19.09
CA PRO A 65 4.52 30.79 -18.66
C PRO A 65 5.79 30.92 -17.81
N VAL A 66 6.00 29.96 -16.90
CA VAL A 66 7.04 30.01 -15.88
C VAL A 66 8.01 28.84 -16.07
N GLY A 67 9.30 29.14 -16.19
CA GLY A 67 10.37 28.13 -16.12
C GLY A 67 10.99 28.12 -14.72
N LEU A 68 10.84 27.02 -13.99
CA LEU A 68 11.39 26.84 -12.64
C LEU A 68 12.66 25.98 -12.69
N TRP A 69 13.80 26.60 -12.43
CA TRP A 69 15.14 26.01 -12.43
C TRP A 69 15.50 25.39 -11.07
N ILE A 70 15.92 24.12 -11.11
CA ILE A 70 16.48 23.33 -10.02
C ILE A 70 17.95 23.05 -10.35
N HIS A 71 18.87 23.61 -9.56
CA HIS A 71 20.31 23.51 -9.84
C HIS A 71 20.87 22.09 -9.61
N GLY A 72 21.96 21.76 -10.31
CA GLY A 72 22.75 20.55 -10.08
C GLY A 72 23.76 20.68 -8.94
N GLY A 73 24.69 19.72 -8.87
CA GLY A 73 25.77 19.65 -7.87
C GLY A 73 25.80 18.38 -7.02
N GLY A 74 25.33 17.25 -7.58
CA GLY A 74 25.46 15.92 -6.97
C GLY A 74 24.78 15.75 -5.62
N PHE A 75 23.82 16.61 -5.28
CA PHE A 75 23.18 16.74 -3.97
C PHE A 75 24.09 17.20 -2.83
N THR A 76 25.35 17.54 -3.12
CA THR A 76 26.36 17.92 -2.10
C THR A 76 26.71 19.41 -2.17
N THR A 77 26.58 20.03 -3.34
CA THR A 77 27.00 21.40 -3.64
C THR A 77 26.00 22.05 -4.62
N GLY A 78 26.10 23.35 -4.86
CA GLY A 78 25.31 24.12 -5.82
C GLY A 78 24.46 25.21 -5.15
N GLY A 79 23.97 26.15 -5.95
CA GLY A 79 23.02 27.16 -5.45
C GLY A 79 22.29 27.94 -6.55
N SER A 80 21.10 28.44 -6.20
CA SER A 80 20.26 29.25 -7.10
C SER A 80 20.90 30.57 -7.52
N ARG A 81 21.85 31.07 -6.74
CA ARG A 81 22.59 32.32 -6.99
C ARG A 81 23.82 32.16 -7.89
N MET A 82 24.12 30.95 -8.35
CA MET A 82 25.33 30.72 -9.15
C MET A 82 25.26 31.56 -10.44
N PRO A 83 26.30 32.37 -10.74
CA PRO A 83 26.30 33.23 -11.93
C PRO A 83 26.12 32.50 -13.27
N GLY A 84 26.45 31.20 -13.31
CA GLY A 84 26.21 30.33 -14.45
C GLY A 84 24.73 30.22 -14.84
N TYR A 85 23.82 30.29 -13.88
CA TYR A 85 22.37 30.10 -14.03
C TYR A 85 21.60 31.42 -14.11
N ASN A 86 22.23 32.51 -14.58
CA ASN A 86 21.57 33.81 -14.63
C ASN A 86 20.37 33.79 -15.59
N LEU A 87 19.17 33.66 -15.01
CA LEU A 87 17.90 33.55 -15.74
C LEU A 87 17.55 34.81 -16.56
N SER A 88 18.20 35.95 -16.30
CA SER A 88 17.95 37.19 -17.06
C SER A 88 18.24 37.01 -18.56
N TYR A 89 19.21 36.17 -18.93
CA TYR A 89 19.60 35.97 -20.32
C TYR A 89 18.61 35.15 -21.13
N ILE A 90 18.10 34.03 -20.58
CA ILE A 90 17.02 33.27 -21.23
C ILE A 90 15.71 34.05 -21.23
N VAL A 91 15.39 34.79 -20.16
CA VAL A 91 14.21 35.67 -20.12
C VAL A 91 14.31 36.76 -21.19
N GLU A 92 15.46 37.42 -21.33
CA GLU A 92 15.68 38.40 -22.40
C GLU A 92 15.54 37.76 -23.78
N ASN A 93 16.12 36.58 -23.99
CA ASN A 93 16.03 35.87 -25.26
C ASN A 93 14.59 35.44 -25.61
N SER A 94 13.83 34.99 -24.60
CA SER A 94 12.42 34.60 -24.73
C SER A 94 11.55 35.74 -25.28
N VAL A 95 11.82 36.98 -24.84
CA VAL A 95 11.16 38.18 -25.36
C VAL A 95 11.52 38.43 -26.82
N ARG A 96 12.81 38.26 -27.18
CA ARG A 96 13.29 38.50 -28.56
C ARG A 96 12.65 37.58 -29.57
N ILE A 97 12.38 36.33 -29.21
CA ILE A 97 11.71 35.34 -30.07
C ILE A 97 10.17 35.41 -30.01
N GLY A 98 9.61 36.34 -29.23
CA GLY A 98 8.16 36.49 -29.09
C GLY A 98 7.49 35.40 -28.25
N LYS A 99 8.25 34.74 -27.36
CA LYS A 99 7.79 33.72 -26.41
C LYS A 99 8.17 34.11 -24.98
N PRO A 100 7.74 35.28 -24.47
CA PRO A 100 8.17 35.78 -23.17
C PRO A 100 7.84 34.80 -22.03
N ILE A 101 8.80 34.52 -21.16
CA ILE A 101 8.64 33.67 -19.97
C ILE A 101 9.05 34.40 -18.69
N ILE A 102 8.61 33.88 -17.54
CA ILE A 102 9.19 34.20 -16.23
C ILE A 102 10.15 33.08 -15.83
N GLY A 103 11.33 33.45 -15.34
CA GLY A 103 12.29 32.51 -14.76
C GLY A 103 12.19 32.49 -13.24
N VAL A 104 12.14 31.31 -12.65
CA VAL A 104 12.24 31.10 -11.20
C VAL A 104 13.43 30.20 -10.92
N SER A 105 14.30 30.55 -9.98
CA SER A 105 15.39 29.65 -9.51
C SER A 105 15.24 29.39 -8.03
N ILE A 106 15.34 28.15 -7.60
CA ILE A 106 15.10 27.75 -6.20
C ILE A 106 16.39 27.24 -5.54
N ALA A 107 16.57 27.55 -4.25
CA ALA A 107 17.56 26.87 -3.41
C ALA A 107 16.92 25.68 -2.69
N TYR A 108 17.70 24.64 -2.42
CA TYR A 108 17.30 23.49 -1.61
C TYR A 108 18.49 23.02 -0.78
N ARG A 109 18.23 22.38 0.37
CA ARG A 109 19.31 21.92 1.26
C ARG A 109 20.16 20.82 0.61
N LEU A 110 21.43 20.73 0.99
CA LEU A 110 22.43 19.85 0.38
C LEU A 110 23.15 18.99 1.42
N SER A 111 23.86 17.95 0.97
CA SER A 111 24.63 17.04 1.81
C SER A 111 23.79 16.53 2.99
N GLY A 112 24.38 16.35 4.16
CA GLY A 112 23.69 15.95 5.38
C GLY A 112 22.66 16.97 5.88
N TRP A 113 22.68 18.23 5.41
CA TRP A 113 21.65 19.21 5.77
C TRP A 113 20.29 18.92 5.10
N GLY A 114 20.30 18.31 3.91
CA GLY A 114 19.11 18.02 3.13
C GLY A 114 18.79 16.54 2.94
N PHE A 115 19.80 15.69 3.09
CA PHE A 115 19.74 14.25 2.81
C PHE A 115 20.25 13.40 3.99
N LEU A 116 20.21 13.92 5.22
CA LEU A 116 20.45 13.10 6.40
C LEU A 116 19.54 11.87 6.37
N ALA A 117 20.11 10.70 6.66
CA ALA A 117 19.40 9.43 6.64
C ALA A 117 19.85 8.53 7.80
N SER A 118 18.88 7.96 8.49
CA SER A 118 19.08 6.96 9.54
C SER A 118 17.73 6.36 9.90
N GLN A 119 17.73 5.34 10.74
CA GLN A 119 16.48 4.79 11.29
C GLN A 119 15.71 5.86 12.08
N GLN A 120 16.40 6.76 12.77
CA GLN A 120 15.78 7.86 13.51
C GLN A 120 15.15 8.90 12.56
N VAL A 121 15.86 9.28 11.50
CA VAL A 121 15.36 10.25 10.50
C VAL A 121 14.17 9.69 9.72
N SER A 122 14.27 8.45 9.23
CA SER A 122 13.17 7.73 8.61
C SER A 122 12.00 7.51 9.57
N GLY A 123 12.30 7.17 10.81
CA GLY A 123 11.33 7.05 11.88
C GLY A 123 10.48 8.31 12.00
N GLN A 124 11.06 9.51 11.91
CA GLN A 124 10.30 10.77 12.01
C GLN A 124 9.67 11.22 10.68
N GLY A 125 9.82 10.47 9.59
CA GLY A 125 9.34 10.87 8.26
C GLY A 125 10.11 12.06 7.68
N GLN A 126 11.35 12.28 8.13
CA GLN A 126 12.19 13.44 7.80
C GLN A 126 13.28 13.12 6.77
N THR A 127 13.03 12.15 5.90
CA THR A 127 13.93 11.75 4.81
C THR A 127 13.73 12.63 3.58
N ASN A 128 14.76 12.71 2.74
CA ASN A 128 14.73 13.42 1.45
C ASN A 128 14.22 14.87 1.56
N ILE A 129 14.52 15.55 2.68
CA ILE A 129 14.00 16.88 2.98
C ILE A 129 14.34 17.89 1.89
N ALA A 130 15.52 17.79 1.29
CA ALA A 130 15.92 18.60 0.14
C ALA A 130 14.95 18.49 -1.06
N LEU A 131 14.40 17.30 -1.35
CA LEU A 131 13.38 17.15 -2.41
C LEU A 131 12.04 17.78 -2.00
N ARG A 132 11.77 17.83 -0.69
CA ARG A 132 10.60 18.50 -0.12
C ARG A 132 10.75 20.01 -0.12
N ASP A 133 11.97 20.54 0.05
CA ASP A 133 12.25 21.97 -0.16
C ASP A 133 11.88 22.40 -1.58
N GLN A 134 12.25 21.57 -2.57
CA GLN A 134 11.91 21.81 -3.96
C GLN A 134 10.39 21.76 -4.19
N ARG A 135 9.69 20.77 -3.60
CA ARG A 135 8.23 20.65 -3.69
C ARG A 135 7.53 21.86 -3.06
N LEU A 136 8.01 22.32 -1.91
CA LEU A 136 7.51 23.51 -1.23
C LEU A 136 7.70 24.77 -2.08
N ALA A 137 8.85 24.92 -2.75
CA ALA A 137 9.08 26.02 -3.68
C ALA A 137 8.16 25.96 -4.91
N MET A 138 7.77 24.76 -5.38
CA MET A 138 6.76 24.60 -6.43
C MET A 138 5.37 25.01 -5.95
N HIS A 139 4.96 24.62 -4.74
CA HIS A 139 3.71 25.09 -4.11
C HIS A 139 3.70 26.61 -3.98
N TRP A 140 4.79 27.20 -3.46
CA TRP A 140 4.94 28.65 -3.39
C TRP A 140 4.79 29.30 -4.76
N THR A 141 5.43 28.73 -5.79
CA THR A 141 5.35 29.27 -7.16
C THR A 141 3.92 29.19 -7.67
N LYS A 142 3.24 28.06 -7.52
CA LYS A 142 1.83 27.88 -7.90
C LYS A 142 0.92 28.93 -7.25
N GLU A 143 1.13 29.19 -5.96
CA GLU A 143 0.29 30.09 -5.17
C GLU A 143 0.58 31.57 -5.41
N ASN A 144 1.84 31.94 -5.66
CA ASN A 144 2.30 33.33 -5.59
C ASN A 144 2.71 33.93 -6.94
N ILE A 145 3.05 33.11 -7.94
CA ILE A 145 3.65 33.62 -9.19
C ILE A 145 2.68 34.50 -9.99
N GLY A 146 1.37 34.34 -9.79
CA GLY A 146 0.35 35.21 -10.38
C GLY A 146 0.55 36.69 -10.02
N ALA A 147 1.00 37.00 -8.81
CA ALA A 147 1.31 38.37 -8.38
C ALA A 147 2.52 38.97 -9.12
N PHE A 148 3.39 38.11 -9.66
CA PHE A 148 4.54 38.51 -10.48
C PHE A 148 4.22 38.53 -11.97
N GLY A 149 2.98 38.22 -12.38
CA GLY A 149 2.55 38.12 -13.78
C GLY A 149 2.75 36.74 -14.39
N GLY A 150 2.96 35.70 -13.58
CA GLY A 150 3.07 34.32 -14.05
C GLY A 150 1.72 33.64 -14.25
N ASP A 151 1.68 32.67 -15.15
CA ASP A 151 0.58 31.71 -15.31
C ASP A 151 0.88 30.49 -14.42
N ALA A 152 0.16 30.38 -13.29
CA ALA A 152 0.32 29.27 -12.35
C ALA A 152 -0.04 27.91 -12.96
N GLU A 153 -0.80 27.87 -14.06
CA GLU A 153 -1.13 26.63 -14.76
C GLU A 153 -0.07 26.21 -15.80
N LYS A 154 0.95 27.06 -16.04
CA LYS A 154 2.01 26.83 -17.03
C LYS A 154 3.40 26.92 -16.42
N ILE A 155 3.63 26.10 -15.39
CA ILE A 155 4.93 25.98 -14.73
C ILE A 155 5.69 24.78 -15.30
N THR A 156 6.78 25.03 -16.01
CA THR A 156 7.71 24.00 -16.48
C THR A 156 8.86 23.86 -15.49
N ILE A 157 9.03 22.68 -14.89
CA ILE A 157 10.19 22.41 -14.03
C ILE A 157 11.38 21.98 -14.87
N TRP A 158 12.57 22.44 -14.53
CA TRP A 158 13.76 22.32 -15.34
C TRP A 158 15.00 22.15 -14.46
N GLY A 159 15.86 21.18 -14.74
CA GLY A 159 17.09 20.99 -13.99
C GLY A 159 18.19 20.29 -14.78
N GLU A 160 19.40 20.29 -14.20
CA GLU A 160 20.60 19.64 -14.74
C GLU A 160 21.29 18.77 -13.68
N SER A 161 21.87 17.64 -14.07
CA SER A 161 22.55 16.70 -13.17
C SER A 161 21.65 16.27 -12.00
N ALA A 162 22.08 16.45 -10.74
CA ALA A 162 21.24 16.25 -9.55
C ALA A 162 19.92 17.04 -9.58
N GLY A 163 19.88 18.20 -10.25
CA GLY A 163 18.65 18.96 -10.51
C GLY A 163 17.74 18.28 -11.54
N ALA A 164 18.28 17.62 -12.56
CA ALA A 164 17.49 16.81 -13.49
C ALA A 164 17.00 15.50 -12.86
N ALA A 165 17.82 14.87 -12.00
CA ALA A 165 17.37 13.76 -11.16
C ALA A 165 16.26 14.23 -10.21
N SER A 166 16.38 15.43 -9.65
CA SER A 166 15.32 16.07 -8.84
C SER A 166 14.03 16.27 -9.64
N VAL A 167 14.10 16.79 -10.87
CA VAL A 167 12.95 16.85 -11.78
C VAL A 167 12.34 15.46 -11.99
N GLY A 168 13.17 14.44 -12.20
CA GLY A 168 12.73 13.05 -12.31
C GLY A 168 12.04 12.52 -11.05
N PHE A 169 12.54 12.86 -9.87
CA PHE A 169 11.90 12.54 -8.60
C PHE A 169 10.59 13.29 -8.41
N GLN A 170 10.47 14.52 -8.87
CA GLN A 170 9.22 15.29 -8.80
C GLN A 170 8.15 14.72 -9.74
N LEU A 171 8.55 14.25 -10.93
CA LEU A 171 7.70 13.51 -11.88
C LEU A 171 7.20 12.18 -11.32
N THR A 172 7.96 11.55 -10.43
CA THR A 172 7.65 10.24 -9.86
C THR A 172 7.25 10.28 -8.39
N ALA A 173 7.20 11.48 -7.79
CA ALA A 173 6.96 11.68 -6.36
C ALA A 173 5.63 11.04 -5.94
N TYR A 174 5.60 10.46 -4.75
CA TYR A 174 4.40 9.85 -4.19
C TYR A 174 3.76 8.81 -5.13
N ASN A 175 4.61 8.01 -5.78
CA ASN A 175 4.23 6.99 -6.75
C ASN A 175 3.50 7.55 -7.98
N GLY A 176 3.95 8.71 -8.48
CA GLY A 176 3.41 9.39 -9.65
C GLY A 176 2.11 10.16 -9.40
N ARG A 177 1.87 10.62 -8.17
CA ARG A 177 0.69 11.44 -7.86
C ARG A 177 0.83 12.81 -8.53
N ASP A 178 -0.15 13.15 -9.37
CA ASP A 178 -0.23 14.46 -10.00
C ASP A 178 -0.94 15.47 -9.09
N ASP A 179 -0.12 16.33 -8.46
CA ASP A 179 -0.59 17.44 -7.62
C ASP A 179 -0.84 18.74 -8.43
N ASN A 180 -0.79 18.68 -9.77
CA ASN A 180 -0.96 19.80 -10.71
C ASN A 180 0.03 20.97 -10.47
N LEU A 181 1.26 20.65 -10.04
CA LEU A 181 2.30 21.65 -9.73
C LEU A 181 3.08 22.12 -10.97
N PHE A 182 3.10 21.32 -12.03
CA PHE A 182 3.81 21.62 -13.27
C PHE A 182 3.10 20.98 -14.46
N TRP A 183 3.27 21.57 -15.64
CA TRP A 183 2.58 21.15 -16.89
C TRP A 183 3.52 20.56 -17.95
N ALA A 184 4.83 20.63 -17.71
CA ALA A 184 5.92 20.11 -18.54
C ALA A 184 7.21 20.01 -17.71
N ALA A 185 8.17 19.21 -18.17
CA ALA A 185 9.46 19.06 -17.49
C ALA A 185 10.65 19.00 -18.45
N ILE A 186 11.81 19.50 -18.02
CA ILE A 186 13.06 19.47 -18.77
C ILE A 186 14.15 18.85 -17.89
N MET A 187 14.76 17.78 -18.39
CA MET A 187 15.77 17.00 -17.70
C MET A 187 17.06 17.01 -18.52
N GLN A 188 18.09 17.62 -17.96
CA GLN A 188 19.41 17.68 -18.58
C GLN A 188 20.39 16.78 -17.85
N SER A 189 20.84 15.72 -18.52
CA SER A 189 21.93 14.86 -18.05
C SER A 189 21.60 14.15 -16.71
N CYS A 190 20.35 13.70 -16.54
CA CYS A 190 19.79 12.77 -15.52
C CYS A 190 18.26 12.70 -15.72
N ASN A 191 17.55 11.79 -15.05
CA ASN A 191 16.10 11.57 -15.25
C ASN A 191 15.49 10.73 -14.08
N PRO A 192 14.22 10.26 -14.12
CA PRO A 192 13.62 9.53 -13.00
C PRO A 192 14.34 8.23 -12.64
N ILE A 193 15.08 7.62 -13.57
CA ILE A 193 15.90 6.44 -13.27
C ILE A 193 17.22 6.93 -12.65
N PHE A 194 17.27 6.89 -11.32
CA PHE A 194 18.38 7.46 -10.55
C PHE A 194 19.73 6.87 -10.95
N TYR A 195 20.76 7.74 -11.05
CA TYR A 195 22.08 7.41 -11.56
C TYR A 195 23.03 6.81 -10.50
N PHE A 196 22.59 6.70 -9.25
CA PHE A 196 23.19 5.85 -8.20
C PHE A 196 22.28 4.67 -7.83
N SER A 197 22.82 3.68 -7.11
CA SER A 197 21.95 2.70 -6.45
C SER A 197 21.24 3.40 -5.29
N PHE A 198 19.95 3.16 -5.05
CA PHE A 198 19.38 3.58 -3.78
C PHE A 198 19.95 2.72 -2.66
N ASP A 199 20.44 3.40 -1.63
CA ASP A 199 20.66 2.81 -0.33
C ASP A 199 19.39 2.93 0.53
N VAL A 200 19.31 2.07 1.54
CA VAL A 200 18.31 2.16 2.61
C VAL A 200 18.94 2.88 3.80
N GLU A 201 18.11 3.37 4.72
CA GLU A 201 18.56 4.15 5.88
C GLU A 201 19.64 3.44 6.73
N ALA A 202 19.65 2.11 6.74
CA ALA A 202 20.65 1.31 7.45
C ALA A 202 22.09 1.51 6.92
N ALA A 203 22.28 1.87 5.65
CA ALA A 203 23.62 2.13 5.09
C ALA A 203 24.26 3.40 5.68
N TYR A 204 23.42 4.34 6.12
CA TYR A 204 23.82 5.63 6.67
C TYR A 204 23.93 5.65 8.19
N GLN A 205 23.41 4.62 8.87
CA GLN A 205 23.39 4.54 10.33
C GLN A 205 24.77 4.76 10.98
N PRO A 206 25.89 4.19 10.49
CA PRO A 206 27.19 4.42 11.10
C PRO A 206 27.65 5.89 11.05
N ALA A 207 27.34 6.61 9.97
CA ALA A 207 27.66 8.03 9.84
C ALA A 207 26.78 8.87 10.77
N TYR A 208 25.48 8.54 10.86
CA TYR A 208 24.57 9.17 11.80
C TYR A 208 25.00 8.98 13.27
N ASP A 209 25.35 7.75 13.66
CA ASP A 209 25.80 7.44 15.03
C ASP A 209 27.10 8.16 15.37
N ASN A 210 28.01 8.33 14.40
CA ASN A 210 29.24 9.10 14.58
C ASN A 210 28.92 10.58 14.82
N LEU A 211 28.03 11.17 14.02
CA LEU A 211 27.56 12.55 14.23
C LEU A 211 26.94 12.73 15.62
N VAL A 212 26.06 11.81 16.05
CA VAL A 212 25.43 11.81 17.38
C VAL A 212 26.47 11.76 18.51
N ASN A 213 27.54 10.99 18.34
CA ASN A 213 28.63 10.92 19.32
C ASN A 213 29.45 12.21 19.36
N LEU A 214 29.76 12.81 18.20
CA LEU A 214 30.54 14.05 18.11
C LEU A 214 29.81 15.26 18.70
N THR A 215 28.48 15.28 18.61
CA THR A 215 27.64 16.37 19.13
C THR A 215 27.21 16.18 20.59
N ASN A 216 27.70 15.14 21.27
CA ASN A 216 27.29 14.74 22.62
C ASN A 216 25.78 14.42 22.75
N CYS A 217 25.13 13.99 21.66
CA CYS A 217 23.72 13.62 21.63
C CYS A 217 23.45 12.15 21.96
N SER A 218 24.48 11.35 22.23
CA SER A 218 24.35 9.89 22.41
C SER A 218 23.53 9.44 23.61
N THR A 219 23.31 10.31 24.59
CA THR A 219 22.47 10.05 25.77
C THR A 219 21.06 10.64 25.65
N ALA A 220 20.77 11.37 24.58
CA ALA A 220 19.44 11.91 24.33
C ALA A 220 18.46 10.78 23.97
N ILE A 221 17.21 10.89 24.46
CA ILE A 221 16.13 9.96 24.11
C ILE A 221 15.79 10.10 22.63
N ASP A 222 15.69 11.34 22.15
CA ASP A 222 15.57 11.68 20.75
C ASP A 222 16.88 12.30 20.26
N THR A 223 17.70 11.48 19.61
CA THR A 223 19.01 11.92 19.12
C THR A 223 18.89 12.89 17.96
N LEU A 224 17.84 12.81 17.15
CA LEU A 224 17.62 13.73 16.03
C LEU A 224 17.21 15.10 16.53
N ASP A 225 16.33 15.15 17.53
CA ASP A 225 15.94 16.41 18.17
C ASP A 225 17.12 17.08 18.89
N CYS A 226 17.97 16.30 19.53
CA CYS A 226 19.22 16.81 20.10
C CYS A 226 20.14 17.41 19.02
N LEU A 227 20.25 16.78 17.84
CA LEU A 227 21.07 17.29 16.73
C LEU A 227 20.59 18.65 16.21
N ARG A 228 19.29 18.96 16.28
CA ARG A 228 18.76 20.30 15.92
C ARG A 228 19.32 21.42 16.79
N HIS A 229 19.76 21.09 18.00
CA HIS A 229 20.32 22.01 18.99
C HIS A 229 21.85 21.88 19.12
N ALA A 230 22.49 21.06 18.30
CA ALA A 230 23.93 20.86 18.32
C ALA A 230 24.68 22.10 17.84
N ASP A 231 25.96 22.19 18.21
CA ASP A 231 26.82 23.26 17.72
C ASP A 231 27.00 23.16 16.21
N TYR A 232 26.64 24.24 15.51
CA TYR A 232 26.72 24.37 14.07
C TYR A 232 28.09 23.95 13.51
N GLN A 233 29.19 24.39 14.16
CA GLN A 233 30.52 24.14 13.64
C GLN A 233 30.86 22.65 13.69
N ILE A 234 30.45 21.94 14.74
CA ILE A 234 30.66 20.49 14.86
C ILE A 234 29.91 19.73 13.75
N VAL A 235 28.64 20.09 13.51
CA VAL A 235 27.82 19.44 12.47
C VAL A 235 28.39 19.74 11.07
N ASN A 236 28.72 21.00 10.81
CA ASN A 236 29.32 21.42 9.55
C ASN A 236 30.67 20.74 9.28
N ASP A 237 31.55 20.68 10.28
CA ASP A 237 32.86 20.03 10.14
C ASP A 237 32.72 18.53 9.89
N PHE A 238 31.72 17.88 10.51
CA PHE A 238 31.41 16.48 10.25
C PHE A 238 30.97 16.25 8.80
N PHE A 239 29.99 17.02 8.30
CA PHE A 239 29.52 16.86 6.92
C PHE A 239 30.58 17.23 5.86
N ASN A 240 31.54 18.08 6.21
CA ASN A 240 32.71 18.37 5.37
C ASN A 240 33.82 17.30 5.46
N SER A 241 33.71 16.36 6.40
CA SER A 241 34.71 15.29 6.59
C SER A 241 34.42 14.07 5.71
N THR A 242 35.44 13.25 5.43
CA THR A 242 35.29 11.98 4.70
C THR A 242 34.30 11.01 5.37
N ALA A 243 34.16 11.06 6.70
CA ALA A 243 33.26 10.18 7.44
C ALA A 243 31.78 10.65 7.39
N GLY A 244 31.56 11.93 7.09
CA GLY A 244 30.23 12.53 6.99
C GLY A 244 29.87 13.00 5.58
N SER A 245 30.70 12.70 4.57
CA SER A 245 30.46 13.06 3.18
C SER A 245 29.92 11.88 2.37
N ASN A 246 28.60 11.67 2.35
CA ASN A 246 27.97 10.72 1.40
C ASN A 246 26.42 10.81 1.34
N TRP A 247 25.82 11.90 1.80
CA TRP A 247 24.37 11.97 1.95
C TRP A 247 23.71 12.14 0.58
N GLN A 248 22.85 11.20 0.20
CA GLN A 248 22.18 11.13 -1.11
C GLN A 248 20.68 10.90 -0.91
N PRO A 249 19.85 11.15 -1.94
CA PRO A 249 18.46 10.71 -1.93
C PRO A 249 18.35 9.22 -1.63
N ILE A 250 17.48 8.85 -0.68
CA ILE A 250 17.26 7.46 -0.28
C ILE A 250 15.88 6.98 -0.70
N PHE A 251 15.75 5.66 -0.81
CA PHE A 251 14.45 5.02 -0.88
C PHE A 251 13.73 5.16 0.47
N ASP A 252 12.66 5.96 0.54
CA ASP A 252 11.92 6.22 1.78
C ASP A 252 10.49 5.65 1.79
N GLY A 253 10.03 5.10 0.65
CA GLY A 253 8.68 4.53 0.54
C GLY A 253 7.55 5.57 0.56
N ASP A 254 7.88 6.87 0.53
CA ASP A 254 6.92 7.98 0.50
C ASP A 254 7.20 8.93 -0.68
N PHE A 255 8.19 9.81 -0.57
CA PHE A 255 8.53 10.73 -1.66
C PHE A 255 9.17 9.96 -2.81
N ILE A 256 10.21 9.18 -2.50
CA ILE A 256 10.79 8.19 -3.41
C ILE A 256 10.15 6.84 -3.06
N ALA A 257 8.93 6.66 -3.56
CA ALA A 257 8.09 5.52 -3.20
C ALA A 257 8.61 4.18 -3.72
N ARG A 258 9.22 4.18 -4.92
CA ARG A 258 9.71 3.00 -5.68
C ARG A 258 10.87 3.39 -6.61
N TRP A 259 11.55 2.38 -7.16
CA TRP A 259 12.58 2.57 -8.18
C TRP A 259 11.99 3.33 -9.37
N GLY A 260 12.66 4.40 -9.83
CA GLY A 260 12.16 5.20 -10.95
C GLY A 260 11.89 4.37 -12.20
N SER A 261 12.79 3.46 -12.52
CA SER A 261 12.63 2.49 -13.60
C SER A 261 11.41 1.56 -13.44
N GLN A 262 11.01 1.23 -12.21
CA GLN A 262 9.79 0.44 -12.00
C GLN A 262 8.55 1.31 -12.26
N GLN A 263 8.59 2.53 -11.74
CA GLN A 263 7.50 3.50 -11.88
C GLN A 263 7.29 3.87 -13.35
N LEU A 264 8.36 4.07 -14.11
CA LEU A 264 8.29 4.33 -15.54
C LEU A 264 7.66 3.14 -16.30
N ALA A 265 8.03 1.90 -15.98
CA ALA A 265 7.45 0.72 -16.64
C ALA A 265 5.94 0.61 -16.42
N GLU A 266 5.51 0.91 -15.19
CA GLU A 266 4.11 0.83 -14.79
C GLU A 266 3.30 2.07 -15.18
N GLY A 267 3.97 3.15 -15.58
CA GLY A 267 3.33 4.44 -15.91
C GLY A 267 2.95 5.26 -14.68
N ALA A 268 3.55 4.95 -13.53
CA ALA A 268 3.35 5.62 -12.26
C ALA A 268 4.23 6.90 -12.17
N PHE A 269 3.96 7.85 -13.05
CA PHE A 269 4.60 9.16 -13.11
C PHE A 269 3.59 10.20 -13.62
N VAL A 270 3.89 11.49 -13.43
CA VAL A 270 3.05 12.59 -13.91
C VAL A 270 3.14 12.70 -15.43
N HIS A 271 1.98 12.67 -16.11
CA HIS A 271 1.89 12.58 -17.58
C HIS A 271 1.93 13.96 -18.25
N VAL A 272 3.09 14.59 -18.23
CA VAL A 272 3.36 15.88 -18.89
C VAL A 272 4.44 15.73 -19.97
N PRO A 273 4.45 16.56 -21.04
CA PRO A 273 5.51 16.55 -22.03
C PRO A 273 6.89 16.78 -21.43
N ILE A 274 7.91 16.11 -21.98
CA ILE A 274 9.30 16.23 -21.49
C ILE A 274 10.31 16.57 -22.58
N ILE A 275 11.37 17.28 -22.19
CA ILE A 275 12.69 17.24 -22.82
C ILE A 275 13.61 16.40 -21.92
N ASP A 276 14.34 15.44 -22.48
CA ASP A 276 15.36 14.66 -21.78
C ASP A 276 16.62 14.53 -22.65
N GLY A 277 17.80 14.85 -22.12
CA GLY A 277 19.02 14.86 -22.93
C GLY A 277 20.30 14.60 -22.17
N ALA A 278 21.40 14.47 -22.90
CA ALA A 278 22.72 14.17 -22.37
C ALA A 278 23.83 14.81 -23.19
N ASN A 279 25.00 15.01 -22.59
CA ASN A 279 26.23 15.33 -23.33
C ASN A 279 26.78 14.08 -24.03
N SER A 280 27.58 14.23 -25.07
CA SER A 280 28.14 13.09 -25.82
C SER A 280 29.00 12.17 -24.94
N ASP A 281 29.80 12.75 -24.05
CA ASP A 281 30.88 12.06 -23.36
C ASP A 281 30.73 12.11 -21.83
N GLU A 282 29.48 12.01 -21.34
CA GLU A 282 29.11 11.97 -19.91
C GLU A 282 30.08 11.13 -19.05
N GLY A 283 30.46 9.97 -19.57
CA GLY A 283 31.30 9.01 -18.87
C GLY A 283 32.71 9.46 -18.58
N THR A 284 33.24 10.49 -19.25
CA THR A 284 34.58 11.02 -18.93
C THR A 284 34.59 11.71 -17.54
N SER A 285 33.44 12.20 -17.10
CA SER A 285 33.26 12.78 -15.75
C SER A 285 33.04 11.72 -14.66
N PHE A 286 32.67 10.50 -15.02
CA PHE A 286 32.23 9.48 -14.06
C PHE A 286 33.06 8.19 -14.03
N SER A 287 33.86 7.93 -15.07
CA SER A 287 34.66 6.72 -15.18
C SER A 287 35.82 6.70 -14.18
N PRO A 288 36.13 5.55 -13.58
CA PRO A 288 37.39 5.36 -12.86
C PRO A 288 38.57 5.57 -13.81
N VAL A 289 39.70 5.98 -13.22
CA VAL A 289 41.01 6.12 -13.88
C VAL A 289 41.91 4.94 -13.50
N GLY A 290 42.93 4.66 -14.30
CA GLY A 290 43.84 3.54 -14.09
C GLY A 290 43.38 2.22 -14.69
N VAL A 291 42.32 2.24 -15.52
CA VAL A 291 41.74 1.04 -16.13
C VAL A 291 42.57 0.61 -17.34
N ASN A 292 43.43 -0.40 -17.18
CA ASN A 292 44.39 -0.82 -18.21
C ASN A 292 44.02 -2.11 -18.92
N THR A 293 43.30 -3.01 -18.24
CA THR A 293 42.94 -4.32 -18.77
C THR A 293 41.43 -4.55 -18.77
N THR A 294 40.97 -5.56 -19.52
CA THR A 294 39.57 -6.00 -19.43
C THR A 294 39.23 -6.50 -18.02
N GLN A 295 40.20 -7.03 -17.28
CA GLN A 295 39.99 -7.45 -15.90
C GLN A 295 39.83 -6.24 -14.98
N ASP A 296 40.59 -5.16 -15.17
CA ASP A 296 40.42 -3.92 -14.41
C ASP A 296 39.01 -3.36 -14.63
N PHE A 297 38.57 -3.28 -15.89
CA PHE A 297 37.20 -2.87 -16.21
C PHE A 297 36.15 -3.79 -15.59
N ALA A 298 36.36 -5.11 -15.62
CA ALA A 298 35.45 -6.07 -15.00
C ALA A 298 35.35 -5.86 -13.49
N SER A 299 36.49 -5.76 -12.79
CA SER A 299 36.54 -5.48 -11.35
C SER A 299 35.93 -4.12 -11.03
N ASP A 300 36.12 -3.10 -11.87
CA ASP A 300 35.48 -1.80 -11.69
C ASP A 300 33.94 -1.90 -11.76
N VAL A 301 33.40 -2.80 -12.57
CA VAL A 301 31.94 -2.98 -12.68
C VAL A 301 31.37 -3.87 -11.57
N THR A 302 32.12 -4.85 -11.07
CA THR A 302 31.63 -5.82 -10.07
C THR A 302 32.00 -5.47 -8.62
N GLU A 303 33.16 -4.85 -8.39
CA GLU A 303 33.75 -4.62 -7.06
C GLU A 303 33.64 -3.16 -6.57
N LEU A 304 33.51 -2.15 -7.45
CA LEU A 304 33.40 -0.72 -7.07
C LEU A 304 32.02 -0.33 -6.51
N GLY A 305 31.48 -1.13 -5.57
CA GLY A 305 30.57 -0.64 -4.54
C GLY A 305 31.29 0.17 -3.45
N LYS A 306 32.61 0.38 -3.56
CA LYS A 306 33.43 1.23 -2.69
C LYS A 306 34.53 1.87 -3.52
N VAL A 307 34.32 3.08 -4.04
CA VAL A 307 35.46 3.95 -4.38
C VAL A 307 35.90 4.60 -3.07
N PRO A 308 37.07 4.28 -2.51
CA PRO A 308 37.72 5.15 -1.54
C PRO A 308 38.06 6.44 -2.28
N GLY A 309 37.74 7.58 -1.68
CA GLY A 309 37.95 8.89 -2.28
C GLY A 309 39.34 9.03 -2.91
N GLU A 310 39.39 9.62 -4.11
CA GLU A 310 40.39 10.62 -4.51
C GLU A 310 40.30 11.03 -6.01
N ALA A 311 39.53 10.34 -6.87
CA ALA A 311 39.49 10.73 -8.30
C ALA A 311 38.30 11.62 -8.72
N THR A 312 37.11 11.49 -8.12
CA THR A 312 35.89 12.14 -8.66
C THR A 312 35.04 12.93 -7.65
N GLY A 313 35.39 12.93 -6.36
CA GLY A 313 34.66 13.70 -5.34
C GLY A 313 33.22 13.26 -5.05
N TYR A 314 32.71 12.20 -5.70
CA TYR A 314 31.37 11.68 -5.47
C TYR A 314 31.43 10.44 -4.58
N ALA A 315 31.00 10.60 -3.33
CA ALA A 315 30.60 9.48 -2.49
C ALA A 315 29.13 9.16 -2.83
N GLY A 316 28.87 7.90 -3.18
CA GLY A 316 27.55 7.32 -3.42
C GLY A 316 27.72 5.85 -3.81
N ALA A 317 26.78 4.97 -3.44
CA ALA A 317 26.82 3.56 -3.87
C ALA A 317 26.68 3.50 -5.40
N SER A 318 27.81 3.33 -6.09
CA SER A 318 27.81 3.16 -7.54
C SER A 318 27.03 1.89 -7.91
N PRO A 319 26.32 1.87 -9.05
CA PRO A 319 25.65 0.68 -9.55
C PRO A 319 26.69 -0.42 -9.77
N SER A 320 26.65 -1.47 -8.94
CA SER A 320 27.47 -2.67 -9.12
C SER A 320 26.66 -3.76 -9.81
N LEU A 321 27.32 -4.49 -10.71
CA LEU A 321 26.71 -5.63 -11.40
C LEU A 321 27.18 -6.93 -10.75
N ALA A 322 26.28 -7.88 -10.53
CA ALA A 322 26.68 -9.20 -10.07
C ALA A 322 27.58 -9.90 -11.11
N GLU A 323 28.64 -10.56 -10.66
CA GLU A 323 29.63 -11.24 -11.52
C GLU A 323 29.00 -12.20 -12.54
N SER A 324 27.83 -12.77 -12.23
CA SER A 324 27.11 -13.67 -13.13
C SER A 324 26.71 -13.02 -14.47
N PHE A 325 26.55 -11.70 -14.52
CA PHE A 325 26.19 -10.96 -15.72
C PHE A 325 27.41 -10.42 -16.49
N LEU A 326 28.62 -10.55 -15.91
CA LEU A 326 29.84 -10.00 -16.50
C LEU A 326 30.13 -10.51 -17.92
N PRO A 327 29.95 -11.81 -18.27
CA PRO A 327 30.21 -12.27 -19.63
C PRO A 327 29.33 -11.57 -20.68
N GLU A 328 28.07 -11.32 -20.35
CA GLU A 328 27.12 -10.64 -21.23
C GLU A 328 27.43 -9.15 -21.33
N LEU A 329 27.76 -8.50 -20.21
CA LEU A 329 28.20 -7.11 -20.21
C LEU A 329 29.46 -6.91 -21.07
N LEU A 330 30.48 -7.75 -20.89
CA LEU A 330 31.73 -7.64 -21.65
C LEU A 330 31.50 -7.84 -23.15
N ALA A 331 30.50 -8.64 -23.54
CA ALA A 331 30.09 -8.79 -24.93
C ALA A 331 29.28 -7.59 -25.45
N ALA A 332 28.49 -6.94 -24.58
CA ALA A 332 27.70 -5.76 -24.91
C ALA A 332 28.55 -4.48 -25.05
N TYR A 333 29.67 -4.41 -24.31
CA TYR A 333 30.67 -3.34 -24.38
C TYR A 333 32.02 -3.93 -24.80
N PRO A 334 32.27 -4.25 -26.08
CA PRO A 334 33.57 -4.72 -26.53
C PRO A 334 34.64 -3.62 -26.46
N ASP A 335 35.91 -4.02 -26.45
CA ASP A 335 37.01 -3.08 -26.65
C ASP A 335 37.17 -2.79 -28.15
N GLY A 336 36.58 -1.70 -28.61
CA GLY A 336 36.58 -1.31 -30.01
C GLY A 336 36.34 0.20 -30.19
N PRO A 337 36.90 0.80 -31.26
CA PRO A 337 36.81 2.24 -31.52
C PRO A 337 35.37 2.76 -31.64
N GLU A 338 34.42 1.90 -31.97
CA GLU A 338 32.99 2.22 -32.07
C GLU A 338 32.28 2.39 -30.72
N TYR A 339 32.89 1.93 -29.62
CA TYR A 339 32.39 2.16 -28.25
C TYR A 339 33.19 3.20 -27.48
N TRP A 340 34.40 3.53 -27.92
CA TRP A 340 35.31 4.37 -27.16
C TRP A 340 34.81 5.82 -27.02
N ILE A 341 34.79 6.32 -25.77
CA ILE A 341 34.45 7.69 -25.39
C ILE A 341 35.65 8.39 -24.71
N PRO A 342 36.10 9.59 -25.14
CA PRO A 342 35.69 10.33 -26.35
C PRO A 342 35.96 9.54 -27.62
N GLY A 343 35.36 9.90 -28.76
CA GLY A 343 35.53 9.19 -30.04
C GLY A 343 36.94 9.28 -30.64
N VAL A 344 37.30 8.39 -31.58
CA VAL A 344 38.64 8.44 -32.23
C VAL A 344 38.80 9.73 -33.03
N GLU A 345 37.74 10.13 -33.73
CA GLU A 345 37.70 11.37 -34.52
C GLU A 345 37.86 12.61 -33.65
N GLU A 346 37.26 12.59 -32.45
CA GLU A 346 37.31 13.69 -31.50
C GLU A 346 38.67 13.86 -30.82
N LEU A 347 39.33 12.74 -30.47
CA LEU A 347 40.69 12.76 -29.91
C LEU A 347 41.75 13.17 -30.94
N GLY A 348 41.55 12.83 -32.21
CA GLY A 348 42.52 13.09 -33.28
C GLY A 348 43.89 12.45 -32.96
N ASN A 349 44.95 13.27 -32.99
CA ASN A 349 46.32 12.83 -32.66
C ASN A 349 46.65 12.90 -31.16
N THR A 350 45.69 13.28 -30.32
CA THR A 350 45.90 13.41 -28.87
C THR A 350 45.84 12.03 -28.22
N THR A 351 46.86 11.67 -27.44
CA THR A 351 46.82 10.44 -26.63
C THR A 351 46.05 10.67 -25.34
N MET A 352 45.32 9.65 -24.88
CA MET A 352 44.82 9.62 -23.51
C MET A 352 46.03 9.54 -22.58
N ASN A 353 46.07 10.38 -21.54
CA ASN A 353 47.18 10.43 -20.58
C ASN A 353 47.41 9.04 -19.95
N ASP A 354 48.67 8.65 -19.75
CA ASP A 354 49.10 7.33 -19.23
C ASP A 354 48.45 6.97 -17.88
N SER A 355 48.04 7.97 -17.08
CA SER A 355 47.38 7.75 -15.78
C SER A 355 45.92 7.29 -15.87
N ARG A 356 45.22 7.48 -17.00
CA ARG A 356 43.81 7.07 -17.17
C ARG A 356 43.67 5.59 -17.49
N GLY A 357 44.67 5.00 -18.14
CA GLY A 357 44.72 3.59 -18.50
C GLY A 357 44.18 3.27 -19.91
N ALA A 358 44.69 2.19 -20.50
CA ALA A 358 44.42 1.81 -21.89
C ALA A 358 42.95 1.47 -22.20
N MET A 359 42.18 1.01 -21.22
CA MET A 359 40.76 0.64 -21.34
C MET A 359 39.81 1.75 -20.87
N TYR A 360 40.34 2.92 -20.49
CA TYR A 360 39.53 4.02 -19.94
C TYR A 360 38.39 4.42 -20.86
N ARG A 361 38.61 4.49 -22.19
CA ARG A 361 37.56 4.96 -23.12
C ARG A 361 36.38 3.99 -23.22
N ARG A 362 36.64 2.68 -23.07
CA ARG A 362 35.59 1.65 -22.94
C ARG A 362 34.86 1.80 -21.59
N SER A 363 35.62 2.05 -20.52
CA SER A 363 35.05 2.30 -19.19
C SER A 363 34.16 3.54 -19.17
N ALA A 364 34.61 4.64 -19.78
CA ALA A 364 33.83 5.87 -19.96
C ALA A 364 32.53 5.63 -20.73
N ALA A 365 32.56 4.83 -21.80
CA ALA A 365 31.35 4.46 -22.51
C ALA A 365 30.30 3.80 -21.60
N TYR A 366 30.72 2.80 -20.83
CA TYR A 366 29.85 2.11 -19.89
C TYR A 366 29.34 3.03 -18.78
N TRP A 367 30.23 3.80 -18.12
CA TRP A 367 29.85 4.65 -16.99
C TRP A 367 28.98 5.83 -17.39
N GLY A 368 29.15 6.37 -18.61
CA GLY A 368 28.24 7.36 -19.18
C GLY A 368 26.87 6.77 -19.47
N ASP A 369 26.82 5.57 -20.05
CA ASP A 369 25.56 4.90 -20.36
C ASP A 369 24.78 4.50 -19.10
N VAL A 370 25.42 3.85 -18.13
CA VAL A 370 24.73 3.34 -16.92
C VAL A 370 24.23 4.46 -16.00
N ARG A 371 24.85 5.64 -16.04
CA ARG A 371 24.45 6.79 -15.23
C ARG A 371 23.44 7.67 -15.94
N ILE A 372 23.67 8.00 -17.20
CA ILE A 372 22.91 9.04 -17.89
C ILE A 372 22.19 8.48 -19.13
N VAL A 373 22.96 7.97 -20.10
CA VAL A 373 22.47 7.84 -21.47
C VAL A 373 21.46 6.71 -21.64
N ALA A 374 21.68 5.55 -21.01
CA ALA A 374 20.70 4.46 -21.06
C ALA A 374 19.40 4.88 -20.38
N ASN A 375 19.50 5.59 -19.25
CA ASN A 375 18.38 6.07 -18.46
C ASN A 375 17.57 7.13 -19.24
N ARG A 376 18.23 8.01 -20.00
CA ARG A 376 17.59 8.99 -20.90
C ARG A 376 16.75 8.27 -21.96
N ARG A 377 17.37 7.31 -22.66
CA ARG A 377 16.68 6.51 -23.70
C ARG A 377 15.47 5.79 -23.11
N GLY A 378 15.65 5.10 -21.99
CA GLY A 378 14.57 4.39 -21.29
C GLY A 378 13.43 5.32 -20.83
N THR A 379 13.74 6.56 -20.43
CA THR A 379 12.74 7.56 -20.05
C THR A 379 11.94 8.04 -21.25
N CYS A 380 12.60 8.38 -22.37
CA CYS A 380 11.92 8.76 -23.62
C CYS A 380 11.05 7.62 -24.17
N GLU A 381 11.54 6.38 -24.12
CA GLU A 381 10.77 5.18 -24.48
C GLU A 381 9.52 5.03 -23.60
N ALA A 382 9.65 5.20 -22.28
CA ALA A 382 8.53 5.07 -21.34
C ALA A 382 7.45 6.13 -21.55
N TRP A 383 7.83 7.39 -21.83
CA TRP A 383 6.88 8.46 -22.17
C TRP A 383 6.13 8.18 -23.46
N THR A 384 6.88 7.84 -24.51
CA THR A 384 6.32 7.57 -25.83
C THR A 384 5.37 6.37 -25.79
N ALA A 385 5.70 5.33 -25.03
CA ALA A 385 4.84 4.16 -24.83
C ALA A 385 3.49 4.48 -24.17
N ARG A 386 3.36 5.66 -23.53
CA ARG A 386 2.11 6.17 -22.95
C ARG A 386 1.42 7.22 -23.80
N GLY A 387 1.92 7.48 -25.01
CA GLY A 387 1.36 8.50 -25.90
C GLY A 387 1.57 9.92 -25.39
N ILE A 388 2.63 10.16 -24.62
CA ILE A 388 3.02 11.47 -24.10
C ILE A 388 4.25 11.93 -24.88
N GLU A 389 4.29 13.20 -25.27
CA GLU A 389 5.40 13.73 -26.05
C GLU A 389 6.70 13.74 -25.24
N ALA A 390 7.76 13.18 -25.82
CA ALA A 390 9.13 13.28 -25.34
C ALA A 390 10.03 13.82 -26.46
N TYR A 391 11.00 14.65 -26.09
CA TYR A 391 11.98 15.23 -26.99
C TYR A 391 13.39 14.90 -26.48
N SER A 392 14.13 14.08 -27.24
CA SER A 392 15.50 13.68 -26.88
C SER A 392 16.55 14.58 -27.53
N TYR A 393 17.62 14.90 -26.82
CA TYR A 393 18.81 15.53 -27.42
C TYR A 393 20.14 14.93 -26.98
N ARG A 394 21.14 15.08 -27.85
CA ARG A 394 22.56 14.94 -27.54
C ARG A 394 23.30 16.26 -27.73
N PHE A 395 24.02 16.71 -26.72
CA PHE A 395 24.88 17.90 -26.84
C PHE A 395 26.29 17.48 -27.23
N ASN A 396 26.80 18.02 -28.34
CA ASN A 396 28.06 17.60 -28.96
C ASN A 396 29.02 18.78 -29.22
N THR A 397 28.96 19.83 -28.41
CA THR A 397 29.84 21.01 -28.59
C THR A 397 30.85 21.12 -27.46
N ARG A 398 32.11 20.80 -27.73
CA ARG A 398 33.21 20.98 -26.77
C ARG A 398 33.67 22.45 -26.73
N SER A 399 33.76 23.03 -25.53
CA SER A 399 34.41 24.31 -25.31
C SER A 399 35.92 24.23 -25.59
N THR A 400 36.53 25.28 -26.13
CA THR A 400 37.99 25.30 -26.33
C THR A 400 38.78 25.21 -25.02
N SER A 401 38.18 25.55 -23.87
CA SER A 401 38.78 25.40 -22.54
C SER A 401 38.76 23.97 -22.02
N THR A 402 37.87 23.13 -22.54
CA THR A 402 37.69 21.75 -22.10
C THR A 402 38.77 20.89 -22.76
N PRO A 403 39.62 20.17 -22.01
CA PRO A 403 40.67 19.33 -22.59
C PRO A 403 40.10 18.34 -23.61
N VAL A 404 40.79 18.13 -24.73
CA VAL A 404 40.34 17.20 -25.79
C VAL A 404 40.07 15.80 -25.23
N GLN A 405 40.84 15.36 -24.22
CA GLN A 405 40.65 14.06 -23.57
C GLN A 405 39.36 13.94 -22.73
N ALA A 406 38.69 15.05 -22.44
CA ALA A 406 37.39 15.05 -21.75
C ALA A 406 36.21 14.92 -22.72
N GLY A 407 36.44 15.11 -24.03
CA GLY A 407 35.38 15.15 -25.04
C GLY A 407 34.40 16.29 -24.76
N VAL A 408 33.11 16.01 -24.85
CA VAL A 408 31.99 16.84 -24.39
C VAL A 408 31.46 16.27 -23.06
N PRO A 409 32.06 16.66 -21.91
CA PRO A 409 31.77 16.07 -20.62
C PRO A 409 30.42 16.52 -20.06
N HIS A 410 30.04 15.94 -18.91
CA HIS A 410 28.88 16.35 -18.13
C HIS A 410 28.84 17.87 -17.87
N ALA A 411 27.65 18.48 -17.99
CA ALA A 411 27.35 19.89 -17.75
C ALA A 411 27.88 20.91 -18.78
N GLU A 412 28.47 20.46 -19.89
CA GLU A 412 29.07 21.34 -20.91
C GLU A 412 28.00 22.22 -21.62
N GLU A 413 26.74 21.80 -21.63
CA GLU A 413 25.65 22.48 -22.34
C GLU A 413 25.06 23.68 -21.59
N ILE A 414 25.32 23.80 -20.28
CA ILE A 414 24.68 24.79 -19.40
C ILE A 414 24.75 26.22 -19.96
N PRO A 415 25.92 26.75 -20.39
CA PRO A 415 26.00 28.12 -20.89
C PRO A 415 25.10 28.40 -22.10
N TYR A 416 24.84 27.37 -22.92
CA TYR A 416 24.04 27.49 -24.13
C TYR A 416 22.56 27.56 -23.82
N VAL A 417 22.08 26.75 -22.87
CA VAL A 417 20.66 26.77 -22.49
C VAL A 417 20.26 28.10 -21.85
N PHE A 418 21.10 28.64 -20.96
CA PHE A 418 20.84 29.94 -20.33
C PHE A 418 21.12 31.14 -21.24
N ASN A 419 21.69 30.95 -22.44
CA ASN A 419 22.26 32.02 -23.27
C ASN A 419 23.31 32.86 -22.51
N ASN A 420 24.10 32.23 -21.64
CA ASN A 420 25.13 32.88 -20.84
C ASN A 420 26.41 33.09 -21.67
N THR A 421 26.28 33.88 -22.73
CA THR A 421 27.36 34.14 -23.70
C THR A 421 28.47 35.04 -23.16
N ARG A 422 28.31 35.60 -21.95
CA ARG A 422 29.26 36.51 -21.29
C ARG A 422 30.15 35.83 -20.26
N GLY A 423 30.01 34.52 -20.08
CA GLY A 423 30.90 33.71 -19.24
C GLY A 423 30.98 34.14 -17.78
N LEU A 424 29.84 34.47 -17.16
CA LEU A 424 29.84 34.93 -15.76
C LEU A 424 30.20 33.83 -14.72
N SER A 425 30.49 32.60 -15.13
CA SER A 425 30.84 31.47 -14.25
C SER A 425 32.34 31.17 -14.22
N ARG A 426 32.84 30.61 -13.11
CA ARG A 426 34.24 30.16 -12.94
C ARG A 426 34.50 28.71 -13.38
N SER A 427 33.46 27.88 -13.54
CA SER A 427 33.63 26.44 -13.74
C SER A 427 33.67 26.01 -15.22
N THR A 428 33.30 26.88 -16.15
CA THR A 428 33.44 26.70 -17.61
C THR A 428 33.78 28.06 -18.21
N GLU A 429 34.90 28.15 -18.95
CA GLU A 429 35.33 29.40 -19.57
C GLU A 429 34.28 29.92 -20.58
N PRO A 430 34.23 31.23 -20.85
CA PRO A 430 33.13 31.88 -21.55
C PRO A 430 32.88 31.33 -22.97
N VAL A 431 31.60 31.14 -23.31
CA VAL A 431 31.15 31.15 -24.73
C VAL A 431 31.59 32.45 -25.44
N GLN A 432 31.85 33.51 -24.68
CA GLN A 432 32.33 34.81 -25.17
C GLN A 432 33.60 34.70 -26.01
N ASP A 433 34.52 33.82 -25.62
CA ASP A 433 35.84 33.68 -26.27
C ASP A 433 35.85 32.58 -27.34
N GLN A 434 34.68 31.99 -27.64
CA GLN A 434 34.50 30.96 -28.66
C GLN A 434 34.14 31.55 -30.04
N PRO A 435 34.27 30.77 -31.13
CA PRO A 435 33.80 31.17 -32.46
C PRO A 435 32.33 31.60 -32.47
N GLN A 436 31.95 32.44 -33.44
CA GLN A 436 30.59 32.98 -33.56
C GLN A 436 29.50 31.90 -33.56
N SER A 437 29.76 30.73 -34.15
CA SER A 437 28.81 29.60 -34.17
C SER A 437 28.42 29.11 -32.78
N TYR A 438 29.28 29.28 -31.76
CA TYR A 438 28.98 28.90 -30.38
C TYR A 438 27.97 29.87 -29.74
N GLN A 439 28.09 31.17 -30.05
CA GLN A 439 27.14 32.19 -29.60
C GLN A 439 25.78 32.01 -30.31
N GLU A 440 25.80 31.70 -31.61
CA GLU A 440 24.61 31.39 -32.38
C GLU A 440 23.92 30.11 -31.86
N LEU A 441 24.69 29.08 -31.50
CA LEU A 441 24.17 27.87 -30.87
C LEU A 441 23.53 28.18 -29.51
N ALA A 442 24.13 29.04 -28.68
CA ALA A 442 23.56 29.44 -27.40
C ALA A 442 22.21 30.15 -27.58
N ILE A 443 22.09 31.02 -28.59
CA ILE A 443 20.81 31.66 -28.93
C ILE A 443 19.80 30.60 -29.40
N LEU A 444 20.22 29.67 -30.28
CA LEU A 444 19.36 28.62 -30.82
C LEU A 444 18.80 27.71 -29.71
N MET A 445 19.66 27.19 -28.84
CA MET A 445 19.26 26.31 -27.74
C MET A 445 18.39 27.07 -26.73
N SER A 446 18.81 28.24 -26.28
CA SER A 446 18.01 29.03 -25.34
C SER A 446 16.63 29.39 -25.88
N SER A 447 16.52 29.67 -27.19
CA SER A 447 15.25 29.93 -27.84
C SER A 447 14.34 28.70 -27.85
N THR A 448 14.92 27.54 -28.10
CA THR A 448 14.24 26.25 -28.14
C THR A 448 13.72 25.84 -26.75
N TRP A 449 14.50 26.07 -25.69
CA TRP A 449 14.05 25.85 -24.30
C TRP A 449 12.95 26.83 -23.91
N ALA A 450 13.09 28.12 -24.21
CA ALA A 450 12.06 29.11 -23.95
C ALA A 450 10.74 28.80 -24.69
N SER A 451 10.84 28.31 -25.92
CA SER A 451 9.69 27.84 -26.72
C SER A 451 8.97 26.67 -26.05
N PHE A 452 9.71 25.68 -25.56
CA PHE A 452 9.11 24.54 -24.85
C PHE A 452 8.46 24.97 -23.53
N ILE A 453 9.12 25.85 -22.76
CA ILE A 453 8.53 26.42 -21.53
C ILE A 453 7.23 27.18 -21.85
N HIS A 454 7.15 27.85 -23.01
CA HIS A 454 6.00 28.66 -23.37
C HIS A 454 4.84 27.83 -23.95
N ASP A 455 5.12 26.86 -24.84
CA ASP A 455 4.10 26.18 -25.66
C ASP A 455 4.05 24.66 -25.49
N ARG A 456 5.01 24.06 -24.78
CA ARG A 456 5.29 22.60 -24.78
C ARG A 456 5.71 22.05 -26.14
N ASP A 457 6.17 22.93 -27.03
CA ASP A 457 6.76 22.58 -28.33
C ASP A 457 8.09 23.34 -28.51
N PRO A 458 9.23 22.63 -28.62
CA PRO A 458 10.54 23.27 -28.81
C PRO A 458 10.67 23.98 -30.18
N ASN A 459 9.79 23.70 -31.14
CA ASN A 459 9.88 24.19 -32.52
C ASN A 459 9.03 25.43 -32.82
N SER A 460 8.10 25.82 -31.92
CA SER A 460 7.05 26.79 -32.24
C SER A 460 7.56 28.20 -32.52
N TRP A 461 8.78 28.53 -32.07
CA TRP A 461 9.45 29.80 -32.34
C TRP A 461 10.12 29.87 -33.71
N MET A 462 10.40 28.72 -34.34
CA MET A 462 11.12 28.64 -35.61
C MET A 462 10.28 29.14 -36.79
N ARG A 463 10.87 29.97 -37.65
CA ARG A 463 10.24 30.43 -38.90
C ARG A 463 10.40 29.38 -40.01
N THR A 464 9.57 29.45 -41.05
CA THR A 464 9.59 28.49 -42.17
C THR A 464 10.90 28.43 -42.97
N ASN A 465 11.79 29.40 -42.81
CA ASN A 465 13.06 29.51 -43.55
C ASN A 465 14.30 29.35 -42.64
N GLU A 466 14.13 28.85 -41.41
CA GLU A 466 15.25 28.48 -40.52
C GLU A 466 16.07 27.35 -41.15
N THR A 467 17.40 27.44 -41.08
CA THR A 467 18.32 26.40 -41.59
C THR A 467 18.58 25.29 -40.57
N SER A 468 18.29 25.54 -39.29
CA SER A 468 18.44 24.56 -38.21
C SER A 468 17.38 23.46 -38.29
N ALA A 469 17.75 22.26 -37.85
CA ALA A 469 16.85 21.12 -37.89
C ALA A 469 15.69 21.29 -36.89
N ARG A 470 14.49 20.90 -37.31
CA ARG A 470 13.35 20.78 -36.38
C ARG A 470 13.55 19.57 -35.47
N TRP A 471 13.26 19.76 -34.19
CA TRP A 471 13.35 18.74 -33.16
C TRP A 471 12.17 17.76 -33.29
N PRO A 472 12.42 16.49 -33.66
CA PRO A 472 11.36 15.49 -33.75
C PRO A 472 10.83 15.12 -32.37
N VAL A 473 9.54 14.77 -32.30
CA VAL A 473 9.00 14.02 -31.17
C VAL A 473 9.62 12.62 -31.21
N TYR A 474 10.02 12.08 -30.06
CA TYR A 474 10.58 10.75 -29.95
C TYR A 474 9.54 9.68 -30.30
N GLU A 475 9.90 8.71 -31.13
CA GLU A 475 9.03 7.62 -31.56
C GLU A 475 9.69 6.27 -31.31
N LEU A 476 8.93 5.26 -30.85
CA LEU A 476 9.49 3.93 -30.57
C LEU A 476 9.96 3.19 -31.82
N GLN A 477 9.32 3.44 -32.97
CA GLN A 477 9.63 2.75 -34.24
C GLN A 477 10.71 3.47 -35.06
N ASP A 478 10.92 4.75 -34.81
CA ASP A 478 11.93 5.60 -35.48
C ASP A 478 12.54 6.55 -34.43
N PRO A 479 13.30 6.01 -33.44
CA PRO A 479 13.81 6.80 -32.33
C PRO A 479 14.85 7.80 -32.84
N LYS A 480 14.49 9.09 -32.82
CA LYS A 480 15.33 10.19 -33.26
C LYS A 480 15.56 11.19 -32.15
N GLU A 481 16.73 11.81 -32.20
CA GLU A 481 17.09 12.92 -31.32
C GLU A 481 17.74 14.06 -32.10
N ILE A 482 17.72 15.26 -31.51
CA ILE A 482 18.43 16.41 -32.05
C ILE A 482 19.84 16.47 -31.46
N VAL A 483 20.83 16.76 -32.30
CA VAL A 483 22.21 17.02 -31.88
C VAL A 483 22.50 18.50 -31.94
N TRP A 484 23.12 19.03 -30.90
CA TRP A 484 23.58 20.41 -30.82
C TRP A 484 25.09 20.49 -31.03
N ASP A 485 25.53 21.03 -32.17
CA ASP A 485 26.93 21.03 -32.58
C ASP A 485 27.33 22.36 -33.24
N ALA A 486 28.14 23.16 -32.56
CA ALA A 486 28.61 24.45 -33.09
C ALA A 486 29.61 24.32 -34.25
N ASN A 487 30.05 23.10 -34.59
CA ASN A 487 31.00 22.84 -35.68
C ASN A 487 30.31 22.49 -37.00
N VAL A 488 28.98 22.27 -37.01
CA VAL A 488 28.21 22.07 -38.26
C VAL A 488 27.51 23.35 -38.69
N THR A 489 27.33 23.53 -40.00
CA THR A 489 26.77 24.77 -40.57
C THR A 489 25.36 25.09 -40.08
N THR A 490 24.55 24.08 -39.78
CA THR A 490 23.16 24.25 -39.33
C THR A 490 23.01 24.41 -37.82
N LEU A 491 24.11 24.30 -37.06
CA LEU A 491 24.21 24.28 -35.59
C LEU A 491 23.45 23.14 -34.88
N SER A 492 22.51 22.50 -35.58
CA SER A 492 21.83 21.30 -35.15
C SER A 492 21.54 20.37 -36.33
N TYR A 493 21.39 19.09 -36.04
CA TYR A 493 20.93 18.07 -36.98
C TYR A 493 20.18 16.96 -36.24
N VAL A 494 19.40 16.16 -36.97
CA VAL A 494 18.69 15.01 -36.39
C VAL A 494 19.52 13.75 -36.65
N GLU A 495 19.64 12.91 -35.63
CA GLU A 495 20.25 11.58 -35.74
C GLU A 495 19.35 10.49 -35.15
N ASP A 496 19.65 9.23 -35.49
CA ASP A 496 18.96 8.09 -34.91
C ASP A 496 19.56 7.79 -33.52
N ASP A 497 18.71 7.71 -32.50
CA ASP A 497 19.09 7.38 -31.12
C ASP A 497 19.31 5.86 -30.95
N THR A 498 20.30 5.35 -31.70
CA THR A 498 20.56 3.89 -31.83
C THR A 498 22.01 3.50 -31.55
N TYR A 499 22.87 4.46 -31.22
CA TYR A 499 24.26 4.15 -30.84
C TYR A 499 24.31 3.28 -29.58
N ARG A 500 25.34 2.43 -29.48
CA ARG A 500 25.59 1.48 -28.38
C ARG A 500 24.35 0.67 -27.96
N ALA A 501 23.43 0.39 -28.90
CA ALA A 501 22.13 -0.20 -28.60
C ALA A 501 22.20 -1.48 -27.77
N LYS A 502 23.18 -2.36 -28.00
CA LYS A 502 23.37 -3.59 -27.21
C LYS A 502 23.70 -3.30 -25.75
N GLY A 503 24.65 -2.40 -25.50
CA GLY A 503 25.06 -1.99 -24.16
C GLY A 503 23.95 -1.29 -23.40
N ILE A 504 23.30 -0.31 -24.04
CA ILE A 504 22.18 0.43 -23.45
C ILE A 504 20.99 -0.50 -23.18
N ARG A 505 20.63 -1.38 -24.11
CA ARG A 505 19.56 -2.37 -23.91
C ARG A 505 19.90 -3.32 -22.76
N PHE A 506 21.14 -3.79 -22.69
CA PHE A 506 21.61 -4.63 -21.58
C PHE A 506 21.42 -3.93 -20.22
N ILE A 507 21.78 -2.65 -20.11
CA ILE A 507 21.60 -1.86 -18.88
C ILE A 507 20.11 -1.77 -18.52
N LEU A 508 19.26 -1.44 -19.49
CA LEU A 508 17.81 -1.28 -19.28
C LEU A 508 17.11 -2.60 -18.92
N ASP A 509 17.50 -3.72 -19.53
CA ASP A 509 16.93 -5.04 -19.24
C ASP A 509 17.41 -5.62 -17.91
N HIS A 510 18.62 -5.28 -17.48
CA HIS A 510 19.23 -5.76 -16.24
C HIS A 510 19.20 -4.72 -15.13
N ALA A 511 18.31 -3.73 -15.23
CA ALA A 511 18.29 -2.62 -14.31
C ALA A 511 18.05 -3.09 -12.84
N PHE A 512 17.42 -4.26 -12.61
CA PHE A 512 17.37 -4.92 -11.29
C PHE A 512 18.74 -5.25 -10.70
N ALA A 513 19.65 -5.77 -11.53
CA ALA A 513 20.98 -6.17 -11.09
C ALA A 513 21.78 -4.96 -10.61
N TYR A 514 21.45 -3.77 -11.10
CA TYR A 514 21.96 -2.47 -10.66
C TYR A 514 21.19 -1.86 -9.49
N ARG A 515 20.23 -2.59 -8.90
CA ARG A 515 19.23 -2.08 -7.93
C ARG A 515 18.43 -0.90 -8.51
N ARG A 516 17.85 -1.05 -9.71
CA ARG A 516 17.09 -0.01 -10.44
C ARG A 516 16.12 -0.63 -11.47
N MET A 517 15.09 -1.42 -11.18
CA MET A 517 14.49 -2.25 -12.27
C MET A 517 13.46 -1.61 -13.25
N PHE A 518 13.65 -1.75 -14.58
CA PHE A 518 12.65 -1.69 -15.70
C PHE A 518 12.69 -3.05 -16.48
N PHE A 519 11.61 -3.45 -17.19
CA PHE A 519 11.54 -4.63 -18.08
C PHE A 519 10.97 -4.27 -19.47
N LEU A 520 11.68 -4.53 -20.58
CA LEU A 520 11.10 -4.50 -21.94
C LEU A 520 11.83 -5.47 -22.90
N ALA A 521 11.62 -6.78 -22.75
CA ALA A 521 12.12 -7.76 -23.73
C ALA A 521 11.04 -8.74 -24.14
N ILE A 522 10.01 -8.29 -24.89
CA ILE A 522 9.19 -9.16 -25.75
C ILE A 522 8.78 -8.35 -26.99
N PHE A 523 9.64 -8.22 -28.00
CA PHE A 523 9.19 -8.02 -29.39
C PHE A 523 10.18 -8.45 -30.48
N TRP A 524 11.44 -8.76 -30.15
CA TRP A 524 12.40 -9.19 -31.17
C TRP A 524 13.27 -10.34 -30.66
N LEU A 525 12.78 -11.56 -30.81
CA LEU A 525 13.54 -12.81 -31.03
C LEU A 525 12.61 -14.01 -30.81
N LEU A 526 11.90 -14.42 -31.87
CA LEU A 526 11.79 -15.80 -32.36
C LEU A 526 10.50 -15.98 -33.18
N ASP A 527 10.71 -15.84 -34.48
CA ASP A 527 9.88 -16.37 -35.54
C ASP A 527 9.94 -17.90 -35.51
N LEU A 528 9.08 -18.55 -34.71
CA LEU A 528 8.75 -19.98 -34.83
C LEU A 528 7.30 -20.20 -34.36
N ARG A 529 6.42 -20.39 -35.36
CA ARG A 529 4.95 -20.38 -35.31
C ARG A 529 4.27 -21.63 -34.74
N ASP A 530 4.92 -22.48 -33.93
CA ASP A 530 4.35 -23.81 -33.61
C ASP A 530 4.23 -24.21 -32.12
N LEU A 531 4.30 -23.27 -31.18
CA LEU A 531 4.09 -23.56 -29.74
C LEU A 531 3.14 -22.56 -29.07
N CYS A 532 1.91 -22.46 -29.58
CA CYS A 532 0.82 -21.77 -28.89
C CYS A 532 0.20 -22.69 -27.82
N ALA A 533 0.61 -22.52 -26.56
CA ALA A 533 -0.22 -22.60 -25.33
C ALA A 533 0.70 -22.77 -24.10
N ASP A 534 1.05 -21.68 -23.40
CA ASP A 534 0.88 -21.58 -21.94
C ASP A 534 1.30 -20.18 -21.43
N SER A 535 0.34 -19.44 -20.88
CA SER A 535 0.51 -18.12 -20.28
C SER A 535 1.00 -18.23 -18.84
N ARG A 536 2.12 -17.60 -18.47
CA ARG A 536 2.52 -17.48 -17.04
C ARG A 536 2.58 -16.03 -16.58
N ILE A 537 1.55 -15.66 -15.84
CA ILE A 537 1.39 -14.42 -15.07
C ILE A 537 2.49 -14.36 -13.99
N ARG A 538 3.17 -13.22 -13.83
CA ARG A 538 4.07 -13.01 -12.68
C ARG A 538 3.23 -12.85 -11.40
N HIS A 539 3.29 -13.87 -10.56
CA HIS A 539 2.53 -14.00 -9.32
C HIS A 539 2.77 -12.85 -8.32
N ASP A 540 3.96 -12.25 -8.30
CA ASP A 540 4.31 -11.15 -7.38
C ASP A 540 3.53 -9.86 -7.66
N GLY A 541 3.21 -9.59 -8.93
CA GLY A 541 2.38 -8.43 -9.31
C GLY A 541 0.92 -8.56 -8.88
N ILE A 542 0.41 -9.79 -8.75
CA ILE A 542 -0.94 -10.04 -8.22
C ILE A 542 -0.96 -9.72 -6.71
N LEU A 543 0.06 -10.14 -5.97
CA LEU A 543 0.12 -9.94 -4.52
C LEU A 543 0.44 -8.50 -4.12
N ALA A 544 1.19 -7.76 -4.94
CA ALA A 544 1.44 -6.33 -4.75
C ALA A 544 0.16 -5.47 -4.81
N ALA A 545 -0.93 -5.97 -5.40
CA ALA A 545 -2.22 -5.27 -5.42
C ALA A 545 -3.00 -5.38 -4.09
N VAL A 546 -2.67 -6.36 -3.24
CA VAL A 546 -3.43 -6.66 -2.00
C VAL A 546 -3.50 -5.47 -1.04
N PRO A 547 -2.42 -4.70 -0.77
CA PRO A 547 -2.49 -3.51 0.10
C PRO A 547 -3.44 -2.42 -0.45
N HIS A 548 -3.64 -2.36 -1.77
CA HIS A 548 -4.58 -1.41 -2.39
C HIS A 548 -6.04 -1.88 -2.26
N LEU A 549 -6.27 -3.18 -2.34
CA LEU A 549 -7.59 -3.80 -2.19
C LEU A 549 -8.06 -3.84 -0.73
N SER A 550 -7.12 -3.94 0.21
CA SER A 550 -7.36 -3.98 1.64
C SER A 550 -6.52 -2.91 2.34
N ARG A 551 -6.92 -1.63 2.20
CA ARG A 551 -6.19 -0.52 2.82
C ARG A 551 -6.32 -0.56 4.34
N GLY A 552 -5.20 -0.69 5.05
CA GLY A 552 -5.15 -0.60 6.51
C GLY A 552 -3.74 -0.71 7.08
N PRO A 553 -3.61 -0.74 8.43
CA PRO A 553 -2.35 -0.75 9.16
C PRO A 553 -1.31 -1.76 8.69
N GLY A 554 -1.68 -3.03 8.49
CA GLY A 554 -0.77 -4.06 8.01
C GLY A 554 -1.41 -5.43 7.83
N GLY A 555 -0.71 -6.30 7.11
CA GLY A 555 -1.20 -7.63 6.84
C GLY A 555 -0.23 -8.50 6.08
N VAL A 556 -0.64 -9.75 5.91
CA VAL A 556 0.13 -10.79 5.22
C VAL A 556 -0.78 -11.59 4.30
N VAL A 557 -0.25 -12.00 3.15
CA VAL A 557 -0.96 -12.80 2.15
C VAL A 557 -0.04 -13.87 1.57
N ALA A 558 -0.57 -15.06 1.31
CA ALA A 558 0.13 -16.13 0.63
C ALA A 558 -0.76 -16.89 -0.34
N VAL A 559 -0.14 -17.41 -1.40
CA VAL A 559 -0.76 -18.30 -2.38
C VAL A 559 0.04 -19.59 -2.45
N VAL A 560 -0.65 -20.70 -2.24
CA VAL A 560 -0.08 -22.04 -2.35
C VAL A 560 -0.81 -22.78 -3.47
N LYS A 561 -0.09 -23.25 -4.49
CA LYS A 561 -0.65 -24.09 -5.56
C LYS A 561 0.22 -25.32 -5.75
N ASP A 562 -0.39 -26.49 -5.87
CA ASP A 562 0.31 -27.76 -6.09
C ASP A 562 1.46 -27.99 -5.07
N ASP A 563 1.17 -27.74 -3.79
CA ASP A 563 2.11 -27.82 -2.66
C ASP A 563 3.29 -26.82 -2.69
N LYS A 564 3.31 -25.91 -3.68
CA LYS A 564 4.34 -24.87 -3.84
C LYS A 564 3.78 -23.51 -3.45
N VAL A 565 4.62 -22.68 -2.83
CA VAL A 565 4.28 -21.27 -2.59
C VAL A 565 4.48 -20.55 -3.91
N LEU A 566 3.39 -20.05 -4.50
CA LEU A 566 3.44 -19.24 -5.71
C LEU A 566 3.85 -17.80 -5.42
N GLY A 567 3.55 -17.33 -4.22
CA GLY A 567 3.97 -16.03 -3.72
C GLY A 567 3.49 -15.80 -2.29
N GLN A 568 4.18 -14.91 -1.58
CA GLN A 568 3.77 -14.41 -0.28
C GLN A 568 4.19 -12.95 -0.14
N HIS A 569 3.45 -12.17 0.64
CA HIS A 569 3.73 -10.75 0.83
C HIS A 569 3.31 -10.32 2.24
N ALA A 570 4.13 -9.48 2.87
CA ALA A 570 3.81 -8.79 4.11
C ALA A 570 3.86 -7.28 3.85
N PHE A 571 2.91 -6.54 4.40
CA PHE A 571 2.78 -5.10 4.18
C PHE A 571 2.38 -4.37 5.46
N GLY A 572 2.75 -3.09 5.53
CA GLY A 572 2.42 -2.21 6.64
C GLY A 572 3.11 -2.60 7.96
N TYR A 573 2.43 -2.31 9.07
CA TYR A 573 2.99 -2.40 10.41
C TYR A 573 2.23 -3.41 11.27
N ALA A 574 2.97 -4.18 12.07
CA ALA A 574 2.42 -4.97 13.16
C ALA A 574 1.97 -4.08 14.33
N ASP A 575 2.67 -2.96 14.55
CA ASP A 575 2.35 -1.92 15.51
C ASP A 575 2.65 -0.55 14.87
N LEU A 576 1.61 0.25 14.63
CA LEU A 576 1.70 1.60 14.05
C LEU A 576 2.35 2.61 14.98
N GLU A 577 2.11 2.51 16.29
CA GLU A 577 2.62 3.48 17.26
C GLU A 577 4.13 3.28 17.46
N GLN A 578 4.55 2.03 17.60
CA GLN A 578 5.97 1.67 17.71
C GLN A 578 6.68 1.55 16.36
N ARG A 579 5.96 1.73 15.25
CA ARG A 579 6.45 1.57 13.87
C ARG A 579 7.15 0.24 13.61
N ILE A 580 6.63 -0.84 14.19
CA ILE A 580 7.19 -2.19 14.02
C ILE A 580 6.64 -2.77 12.71
N PRO A 581 7.48 -3.09 11.71
CA PRO A 581 7.01 -3.56 10.42
C PRO A 581 6.36 -4.95 10.52
N MET A 582 5.35 -5.18 9.68
CA MET A 582 4.74 -6.49 9.52
C MET A 582 5.71 -7.44 8.81
N THR A 583 5.78 -8.70 9.25
CA THR A 583 6.61 -9.73 8.61
C THR A 583 5.82 -11.03 8.43
N THR A 584 6.31 -11.93 7.57
CA THR A 584 5.73 -13.28 7.41
C THR A 584 5.80 -14.12 8.69
N LYS A 585 6.66 -13.73 9.65
CA LYS A 585 6.87 -14.39 10.94
C LYS A 585 6.04 -13.79 12.08
N THR A 586 5.41 -12.64 11.86
CA THR A 586 4.55 -12.02 12.86
C THR A 586 3.37 -12.94 13.14
N GLN A 587 3.14 -13.27 14.42
CA GLN A 587 2.06 -14.15 14.81
C GLN A 587 0.76 -13.36 14.95
N PHE A 588 -0.31 -13.88 14.35
CA PHE A 588 -1.66 -13.35 14.47
C PHE A 588 -2.51 -14.28 15.32
N PRO A 589 -3.46 -13.77 16.13
CA PRO A 589 -4.55 -14.60 16.61
C PRO A 589 -5.38 -15.06 15.40
N ILE A 590 -5.28 -16.31 14.96
CA ILE A 590 -6.04 -16.76 13.78
C ILE A 590 -7.55 -16.89 14.04
N CYS A 591 -7.97 -16.60 15.27
CA CYS A 591 -9.36 -16.53 15.72
C CYS A 591 -10.12 -17.81 15.33
N SER A 592 -11.30 -17.65 14.75
CA SER A 592 -12.18 -18.77 14.36
C SER A 592 -11.61 -19.76 13.35
N ILE A 593 -10.48 -19.47 12.68
CA ILE A 593 -9.78 -20.47 11.87
C ILE A 593 -9.36 -21.67 12.74
N SER A 594 -9.17 -21.48 14.06
CA SER A 594 -8.84 -22.56 15.02
C SER A 594 -9.84 -23.71 15.04
N LYS A 595 -11.13 -23.46 14.73
CA LYS A 595 -12.21 -24.45 14.78
C LYS A 595 -11.91 -25.71 13.97
N GLN A 596 -11.43 -25.54 12.73
CA GLN A 596 -11.08 -26.67 11.87
C GLN A 596 -9.88 -27.47 12.39
N MET A 597 -8.95 -26.81 13.10
CA MET A 597 -7.78 -27.45 13.69
C MET A 597 -8.20 -28.32 14.88
N VAL A 598 -9.15 -27.85 15.69
CA VAL A 598 -9.78 -28.65 16.74
C VAL A 598 -10.49 -29.88 16.16
N CYS A 599 -11.19 -29.73 15.03
CA CYS A 599 -11.80 -30.88 14.35
C CYS A 599 -10.79 -31.90 13.82
N LEU A 600 -9.64 -31.45 13.29
CA LEU A 600 -8.57 -32.37 12.87
C LEU A 600 -8.01 -33.16 14.06
N VAL A 601 -7.82 -32.51 15.22
CA VAL A 601 -7.42 -33.17 16.46
C VAL A 601 -8.48 -34.17 16.91
N MET A 602 -9.76 -33.78 16.92
CA MET A 602 -10.89 -34.65 17.26
C MET A 602 -10.89 -35.91 16.39
N VAL A 603 -10.83 -35.77 15.06
CA VAL A 603 -10.80 -36.92 14.15
C VAL A 603 -9.53 -37.75 14.35
N SER A 604 -8.39 -37.13 14.66
CA SER A 604 -7.17 -37.86 15.01
C SER A 604 -7.35 -38.71 16.27
N LEU A 605 -8.07 -38.22 17.28
CA LEU A 605 -8.35 -38.95 18.52
C LEU A 605 -9.36 -40.08 18.30
N LEU A 606 -10.36 -39.88 17.45
CA LEU A 606 -11.29 -40.94 17.05
C LEU A 606 -10.57 -42.09 16.32
N LYS A 607 -9.64 -41.78 15.41
CA LYS A 607 -8.86 -42.80 14.69
C LYS A 607 -7.73 -43.41 15.53
N ARG A 608 -7.11 -42.61 16.41
CA ARG A 608 -5.95 -43.00 17.24
C ARG A 608 -6.09 -42.45 18.66
N PRO A 609 -6.90 -43.11 19.51
CA PRO A 609 -7.13 -42.70 20.90
C PRO A 609 -5.82 -42.59 21.69
N THR A 610 -5.80 -41.76 22.73
CA THR A 610 -4.71 -41.78 23.72
C THR A 610 -4.76 -43.10 24.52
N PRO A 611 -3.66 -43.50 25.18
CA PRO A 611 -3.67 -44.66 26.07
C PRO A 611 -4.79 -44.60 27.13
N SER A 612 -4.99 -43.43 27.75
CA SER A 612 -6.05 -43.17 28.73
C SER A 612 -7.47 -43.33 28.19
N MET A 613 -7.69 -43.05 26.90
CA MET A 613 -8.97 -43.27 26.24
C MET A 613 -9.18 -44.74 25.89
N ALA A 614 -8.12 -45.44 25.46
CA ALA A 614 -8.16 -46.85 25.08
C ALA A 614 -8.36 -47.80 26.26
N GLU A 615 -8.03 -47.37 27.48
CA GLU A 615 -8.25 -48.12 28.73
C GLU A 615 -9.71 -48.13 29.21
N ARG A 616 -10.61 -47.30 28.62
CA ARG A 616 -12.01 -47.21 29.02
C ARG A 616 -12.89 -48.22 28.26
N ASP A 617 -13.97 -48.67 28.88
CA ASP A 617 -14.86 -49.75 28.36
C ASP A 617 -15.76 -49.35 27.17
N CYS A 618 -15.57 -48.18 26.56
CA CYS A 618 -16.38 -47.71 25.42
C CYS A 618 -15.50 -47.00 24.39
N ASP A 619 -15.96 -46.96 23.14
CA ASP A 619 -15.21 -46.31 22.07
C ASP A 619 -15.11 -44.77 22.24
N ALA A 620 -14.15 -44.16 21.55
CA ALA A 620 -13.87 -42.73 21.67
C ALA A 620 -15.07 -41.84 21.29
N ALA A 621 -15.93 -42.27 20.35
CA ALA A 621 -17.10 -41.50 19.96
C ALA A 621 -18.13 -41.47 21.09
N LYS A 622 -18.39 -42.62 21.72
CA LYS A 622 -19.27 -42.71 22.89
C LYS A 622 -18.72 -41.90 24.06
N GLN A 623 -17.41 -41.92 24.29
CA GLN A 623 -16.76 -41.09 25.31
C GLN A 623 -17.00 -39.59 25.08
N PHE A 624 -16.98 -39.13 23.82
CA PHE A 624 -17.25 -37.72 23.49
C PHE A 624 -18.72 -37.35 23.73
N GLU A 625 -19.66 -38.21 23.35
CA GLU A 625 -21.10 -37.98 23.60
C GLU A 625 -21.43 -37.98 25.10
N ASP A 626 -20.84 -38.89 25.87
CA ASP A 626 -21.05 -38.93 27.32
C ASP A 626 -20.48 -37.68 28.02
N GLU A 627 -19.39 -37.12 27.51
CA GLU A 627 -18.81 -35.89 28.06
C GLU A 627 -19.61 -34.65 27.67
N LEU A 628 -20.18 -34.61 26.45
CA LEU A 628 -21.11 -33.56 26.03
C LEU A 628 -22.29 -33.44 27.00
N GLN A 629 -22.90 -34.56 27.38
CA GLN A 629 -24.02 -34.59 28.32
C GLN A 629 -23.65 -34.04 29.70
N LYS A 630 -22.41 -34.24 30.15
CA LYS A 630 -21.93 -33.69 31.43
C LYS A 630 -21.68 -32.19 31.38
N LEU A 631 -21.22 -31.67 30.23
CA LEU A 631 -20.89 -30.26 30.07
C LEU A 631 -22.12 -29.38 29.86
N LEU A 632 -23.22 -29.94 29.32
CA LEU A 632 -24.48 -29.23 29.09
C LEU A 632 -25.67 -29.91 29.79
N PRO A 633 -25.63 -30.09 31.13
CA PRO A 633 -26.64 -30.86 31.85
C PRO A 633 -28.01 -30.19 31.92
N ASN A 634 -28.07 -28.87 31.70
CA ASN A 634 -29.29 -28.06 31.82
C ASN A 634 -29.99 -27.79 30.49
N LEU A 635 -29.41 -28.22 29.37
CA LEU A 635 -29.98 -28.00 28.05
C LEU A 635 -31.15 -28.97 27.85
N ALA A 636 -32.36 -28.43 27.71
CA ALA A 636 -33.57 -29.22 27.55
C ALA A 636 -33.47 -30.15 26.34
N CYS A 637 -33.69 -31.46 26.50
CA CYS A 637 -33.77 -32.40 25.38
C CYS A 637 -34.99 -32.11 24.52
N GLY A 638 -34.83 -31.29 23.47
CA GLY A 638 -35.89 -30.98 22.52
C GLY A 638 -36.10 -32.12 21.53
N GLY A 639 -36.95 -33.11 21.87
CA GLY A 639 -37.31 -34.22 20.99
C GLY A 639 -36.30 -35.39 20.94
N ASP A 640 -36.64 -36.45 20.20
CA ASP A 640 -36.17 -37.85 20.40
C ASP A 640 -34.64 -38.11 20.35
N ASP A 641 -33.81 -37.19 19.84
CA ASP A 641 -32.34 -37.32 19.88
C ASP A 641 -31.73 -35.93 20.17
N GLY A 642 -31.29 -35.69 21.41
CA GLY A 642 -30.68 -34.43 21.87
C GLY A 642 -29.46 -33.97 21.06
N VAL A 643 -28.85 -32.85 21.46
CA VAL A 643 -27.65 -32.35 20.76
C VAL A 643 -26.53 -33.39 20.77
N THR A 644 -25.94 -33.64 19.61
CA THR A 644 -24.81 -34.57 19.44
C THR A 644 -23.50 -33.80 19.25
N VAL A 645 -22.37 -34.49 19.39
CA VAL A 645 -21.05 -33.90 19.07
C VAL A 645 -20.99 -33.48 17.60
N ALA A 646 -21.68 -34.21 16.71
CA ALA A 646 -21.81 -33.86 15.30
C ALA A 646 -22.54 -32.54 15.07
N ASP A 647 -23.62 -32.31 15.81
CA ASP A 647 -24.36 -31.06 15.74
C ASP A 647 -23.50 -29.87 16.19
N LEU A 648 -22.54 -30.07 17.11
CA LEU A 648 -21.59 -29.03 17.52
C LEU A 648 -20.65 -28.63 16.39
N TYR A 649 -19.86 -29.58 15.86
CA TYR A 649 -18.82 -29.25 14.87
C TYR A 649 -19.39 -28.88 13.49
N ASN A 650 -20.67 -29.18 13.24
CA ASN A 650 -21.40 -28.76 12.05
C ASN A 650 -22.15 -27.43 12.21
N MET A 651 -22.12 -26.79 13.39
CA MET A 651 -22.90 -25.58 13.68
C MET A 651 -24.41 -25.77 13.50
N GLN A 652 -24.89 -26.96 13.85
CA GLN A 652 -26.30 -27.37 13.75
C GLN A 652 -26.93 -27.61 15.14
N SER A 653 -26.26 -27.21 16.22
CA SER A 653 -26.68 -27.51 17.59
C SER A 653 -27.97 -26.83 18.04
N GLY A 654 -28.35 -25.71 17.43
CA GLY A 654 -29.44 -24.84 17.91
C GLY A 654 -29.10 -24.04 19.17
N ILE A 655 -27.87 -24.13 19.67
CA ILE A 655 -27.42 -23.40 20.84
C ILE A 655 -27.07 -21.96 20.43
N ARG A 656 -27.64 -20.98 21.14
CA ARG A 656 -27.34 -19.56 20.93
C ARG A 656 -25.87 -19.27 21.19
N ASP A 657 -25.29 -18.38 20.37
CA ASP A 657 -23.89 -18.01 20.53
C ASP A 657 -23.64 -17.27 21.85
N TYR A 658 -22.70 -17.79 22.66
CA TYR A 658 -22.43 -17.22 23.98
C TYR A 658 -21.76 -15.84 23.91
N TRP A 659 -20.99 -15.54 22.86
CA TRP A 659 -20.42 -14.20 22.69
C TRP A 659 -21.49 -13.15 22.44
N ALA A 660 -22.53 -13.48 21.66
CA ALA A 660 -23.72 -12.64 21.56
C ALA A 660 -24.44 -12.49 22.92
N LEU A 661 -24.63 -13.60 23.66
CA LEU A 661 -25.28 -13.58 24.97
C LEU A 661 -24.50 -12.79 26.03
N THR A 662 -23.17 -12.63 25.91
CA THR A 662 -22.42 -11.77 26.84
C THR A 662 -22.94 -10.33 26.89
N THR A 663 -23.47 -9.82 25.78
CA THR A 663 -24.16 -8.52 25.75
C THR A 663 -25.35 -8.54 26.70
N LEU A 664 -26.18 -9.59 26.64
CA LEU A 664 -27.35 -9.76 27.50
C LEU A 664 -26.96 -9.99 28.97
N TRP A 665 -25.76 -10.50 29.24
CA TRP A 665 -25.23 -10.67 30.60
C TRP A 665 -24.52 -9.43 31.16
N GLY A 666 -24.56 -8.31 30.43
CA GLY A 666 -24.04 -7.03 30.89
C GLY A 666 -22.53 -6.84 30.70
N ALA A 667 -21.93 -7.57 29.75
CA ALA A 667 -20.53 -7.38 29.42
C ALA A 667 -20.27 -6.01 28.76
N HIS A 668 -19.14 -5.40 29.11
CA HIS A 668 -18.57 -4.30 28.33
C HIS A 668 -17.77 -4.85 27.13
N PRO A 669 -17.79 -4.19 25.95
CA PRO A 669 -17.05 -4.66 24.78
C PRO A 669 -15.53 -4.79 24.99
N ASP A 670 -14.93 -3.94 25.83
CA ASP A 670 -13.51 -3.99 26.21
C ASP A 670 -13.29 -4.71 27.57
N GLY A 671 -14.33 -5.39 28.06
CA GLY A 671 -14.34 -6.10 29.34
C GLY A 671 -13.50 -7.38 29.32
N ARG A 672 -13.31 -7.95 30.52
CA ARG A 672 -12.65 -9.25 30.68
C ARG A 672 -13.67 -10.37 30.55
N PHE A 673 -13.23 -11.50 30.02
CA PHE A 673 -13.97 -12.76 30.08
C PHE A 673 -12.95 -13.88 30.27
N SER A 674 -13.07 -14.66 31.33
CA SER A 674 -12.19 -15.81 31.57
C SER A 674 -12.90 -17.10 31.17
N TYR A 675 -12.25 -17.91 30.35
CA TYR A 675 -12.80 -19.21 29.96
C TYR A 675 -12.81 -20.22 31.12
N LEU A 676 -12.02 -19.99 32.19
CA LEU A 676 -11.99 -20.85 33.37
C LEU A 676 -13.07 -20.48 34.40
N HIS A 677 -13.45 -19.20 34.47
CA HIS A 677 -14.40 -18.71 35.48
C HIS A 677 -15.77 -18.34 34.90
N ASP A 678 -15.80 -17.63 33.78
CA ASP A 678 -17.01 -17.05 33.21
C ASP A 678 -17.70 -17.99 32.21
N ALA A 679 -16.94 -18.79 31.46
CA ALA A 679 -17.52 -19.74 30.51
C ALA A 679 -18.35 -20.85 31.20
N PRO A 680 -17.93 -21.48 32.32
CA PRO A 680 -18.79 -22.43 33.03
C PRO A 680 -20.13 -21.82 33.46
N GLN A 681 -20.12 -20.59 33.95
CA GLN A 681 -21.33 -19.83 34.30
C GLN A 681 -22.21 -19.50 33.09
N ALA A 682 -21.61 -19.28 31.91
CA ALA A 682 -22.33 -19.14 30.66
C ALA A 682 -23.02 -20.46 30.26
N LEU A 683 -22.30 -21.59 30.34
CA LEU A 683 -22.84 -22.91 30.01
C LEU A 683 -24.01 -23.31 30.92
N GLU A 684 -23.95 -22.98 32.22
CA GLU A 684 -25.06 -23.21 33.16
C GLU A 684 -26.37 -22.49 32.75
N ARG A 685 -26.25 -21.37 32.03
CA ARG A 685 -27.36 -20.53 31.56
C ARG A 685 -27.87 -20.92 30.17
N ILE A 686 -27.21 -21.86 29.50
CA ILE A 686 -27.67 -22.42 28.23
C ILE A 686 -28.69 -23.53 28.52
N LYS A 687 -29.98 -23.21 28.42
CA LYS A 687 -31.07 -24.12 28.79
C LYS A 687 -32.01 -24.45 27.64
N SER A 688 -32.07 -23.62 26.61
CA SER A 688 -32.93 -23.82 25.44
C SER A 688 -32.21 -23.60 24.10
N TYR A 689 -32.85 -24.10 23.05
CA TYR A 689 -32.44 -23.88 21.68
C TYR A 689 -33.19 -22.72 21.02
N HIS A 690 -32.60 -22.12 19.98
CA HIS A 690 -33.31 -21.21 19.08
C HIS A 690 -33.87 -21.89 17.80
N PHE A 691 -33.53 -23.16 17.58
CA PHE A 691 -34.12 -24.10 16.60
C PHE A 691 -33.76 -25.54 16.97
N ALA A 692 -34.42 -26.55 16.41
CA ALA A 692 -34.15 -27.95 16.74
C ALA A 692 -32.77 -28.42 16.23
N SER A 693 -32.03 -29.18 17.05
CA SER A 693 -30.70 -29.68 16.69
C SER A 693 -30.72 -30.44 15.36
N GLY A 694 -29.76 -30.15 14.49
CA GLY A 694 -29.61 -30.79 13.18
C GLY A 694 -30.52 -30.24 12.07
N THR A 695 -31.42 -29.30 12.35
CA THR A 695 -32.43 -28.84 11.37
C THR A 695 -32.05 -27.56 10.63
N GLU A 696 -31.35 -26.64 11.30
CA GLU A 696 -30.88 -25.37 10.74
C GLU A 696 -29.39 -25.17 11.05
N TYR A 697 -28.79 -24.18 10.37
CA TYR A 697 -27.46 -23.68 10.67
C TYR A 697 -27.53 -22.33 11.38
N SER A 698 -26.73 -22.18 12.43
CA SER A 698 -26.35 -20.88 13.00
C SER A 698 -24.96 -20.98 13.57
N TYR A 699 -24.15 -19.96 13.27
CA TYR A 699 -22.80 -19.87 13.79
C TYR A 699 -22.84 -19.70 15.31
N SER A 700 -22.18 -20.58 16.05
CA SER A 700 -22.21 -20.59 17.51
C SER A 700 -20.86 -21.03 18.07
N ASN A 701 -20.10 -20.08 18.61
CA ASN A 701 -18.76 -20.31 19.13
C ASN A 701 -18.77 -21.29 20.31
N VAL A 702 -19.84 -21.31 21.11
CA VAL A 702 -19.95 -22.19 22.27
C VAL A 702 -19.83 -23.67 21.89
N ASN A 703 -20.26 -24.04 20.68
CA ASN A 703 -20.11 -25.40 20.17
C ASN A 703 -18.65 -25.86 20.18
N PHE A 704 -17.74 -24.97 19.77
CA PHE A 704 -16.32 -25.28 19.68
C PHE A 704 -15.58 -25.09 21.00
N HIS A 705 -16.06 -24.20 21.87
CA HIS A 705 -15.62 -24.15 23.26
C HIS A 705 -15.91 -25.48 23.97
N VAL A 706 -17.16 -25.95 23.91
CA VAL A 706 -17.60 -27.24 24.48
C VAL A 706 -16.81 -28.38 23.85
N LEU A 707 -16.64 -28.41 22.53
CA LEU A 707 -15.85 -29.43 21.85
C LEU A 707 -14.41 -29.46 22.37
N GLY A 708 -13.77 -28.30 22.54
CA GLY A 708 -12.42 -28.21 23.13
C GLY A 708 -12.35 -28.81 24.53
N ARG A 709 -13.35 -28.56 25.39
CA ARG A 709 -13.44 -29.15 26.74
C ARG A 709 -13.65 -30.67 26.68
N ILE A 710 -14.47 -31.18 25.76
CA ILE A 710 -14.66 -32.61 25.54
C ILE A 710 -13.32 -33.29 25.24
N LEU A 711 -12.55 -32.72 24.30
CA LEU A 711 -11.25 -33.30 23.92
C LEU A 711 -10.27 -33.35 25.10
N GLU A 712 -10.24 -32.30 25.92
CA GLU A 712 -9.38 -32.27 27.11
C GLU A 712 -9.80 -33.30 28.16
N ASN A 713 -11.08 -33.31 28.55
CA ASN A 713 -11.58 -34.17 29.61
C ASN A 713 -11.50 -35.66 29.24
N VAL A 714 -11.73 -35.98 27.96
CA VAL A 714 -11.70 -37.36 27.48
C VAL A 714 -10.28 -37.86 27.28
N SER A 715 -9.40 -37.06 26.67
CA SER A 715 -8.01 -37.47 26.43
C SER A 715 -7.11 -37.40 27.67
N GLY A 716 -7.43 -36.54 28.63
CA GLY A 716 -6.58 -36.21 29.78
C GLY A 716 -5.38 -35.31 29.43
N HIS A 717 -5.30 -34.80 28.21
CA HIS A 717 -4.26 -33.86 27.76
C HIS A 717 -4.88 -32.47 27.54
N SER A 718 -4.12 -31.40 27.77
CA SER A 718 -4.60 -30.05 27.46
C SER A 718 -4.80 -29.86 25.95
N LEU A 719 -5.69 -28.95 25.55
CA LEU A 719 -5.96 -28.68 24.13
C LEU A 719 -4.72 -28.18 23.40
N GLY A 720 -3.88 -27.38 24.08
CA GLY A 720 -2.60 -26.93 23.53
C GLY A 720 -1.63 -28.07 23.23
N GLN A 721 -1.53 -29.06 24.13
CA GLN A 721 -0.72 -30.27 23.89
C GLN A 721 -1.26 -31.09 22.72
N LEU A 722 -2.58 -31.30 22.68
CA LEU A 722 -3.21 -32.05 21.60
C LEU A 722 -3.01 -31.38 20.23
N LEU A 723 -3.19 -30.06 20.16
CA LEU A 723 -2.95 -29.28 18.94
C LEU A 723 -1.49 -29.38 18.50
N ALA A 724 -0.54 -29.25 19.43
CA ALA A 724 0.88 -29.36 19.12
C ALA A 724 1.26 -30.76 18.59
N GLU A 725 0.90 -31.82 19.33
CA GLU A 725 1.28 -33.20 19.04
C GLU A 725 0.57 -33.77 17.81
N ARG A 726 -0.74 -33.48 17.67
CA ARG A 726 -1.58 -34.09 16.64
C ARG A 726 -1.67 -33.27 15.37
N LEU A 727 -1.31 -31.98 15.40
CA LEU A 727 -1.40 -31.11 14.23
C LEU A 727 -0.15 -30.26 13.96
N PHE A 728 0.25 -29.37 14.88
CA PHE A 728 1.28 -28.35 14.56
C PHE A 728 2.62 -28.99 14.18
N ILE A 729 3.10 -29.95 14.99
CA ILE A 729 4.36 -30.66 14.72
C ILE A 729 4.26 -31.47 13.41
N PRO A 730 3.23 -32.32 13.19
CA PRO A 730 3.06 -33.03 11.93
C PRO A 730 2.92 -32.14 10.68
N ALA A 731 2.27 -30.99 10.82
CA ALA A 731 2.05 -30.05 9.70
C ALA A 731 3.25 -29.12 9.45
N GLY A 732 4.23 -29.07 10.36
CA GLY A 732 5.39 -28.19 10.27
C GLY A 732 5.09 -26.73 10.63
N MET A 733 4.09 -26.49 11.47
CA MET A 733 3.74 -25.17 12.00
C MET A 733 4.63 -24.87 13.22
N SER A 734 5.83 -24.35 12.96
CA SER A 734 6.92 -24.26 13.94
C SER A 734 6.72 -23.22 15.04
N THR A 735 5.91 -22.18 14.82
CA THR A 735 5.65 -21.14 15.83
C THR A 735 4.23 -21.18 16.38
N ALA A 736 3.33 -21.89 15.70
CA ALA A 736 1.92 -21.95 16.09
C ALA A 736 1.73 -22.50 17.51
N SER A 737 0.89 -21.83 18.30
CA SER A 737 0.59 -22.24 19.68
C SER A 737 -0.81 -21.82 20.09
N LEU A 738 -1.35 -22.46 21.13
CA LEU A 738 -2.57 -22.01 21.79
C LEU A 738 -2.22 -20.86 22.75
N CYS A 739 -2.74 -19.67 22.47
CA CYS A 739 -2.65 -18.45 23.26
C CYS A 739 -4.06 -18.01 23.72
N PRO A 740 -4.60 -18.58 24.81
CA PRO A 740 -5.98 -18.29 25.22
C PRO A 740 -6.21 -16.83 25.58
N ASN A 741 -5.24 -16.16 26.20
CA ASN A 741 -5.39 -14.79 26.69
C ASN A 741 -5.09 -13.76 25.59
N THR A 742 -6.12 -13.05 25.13
CA THR A 742 -6.01 -12.03 24.07
C THR A 742 -5.29 -10.75 24.49
N ASN A 743 -5.10 -10.50 25.79
CA ASN A 743 -4.27 -9.38 26.28
C ASN A 743 -2.77 -9.74 26.31
N GLY A 744 -2.42 -11.00 26.05
CA GLY A 744 -1.04 -11.51 26.03
C GLY A 744 -0.66 -12.10 24.69
N LEU A 745 -1.18 -11.55 23.58
CA LEU A 745 -0.82 -12.00 22.24
C LEU A 745 0.70 -11.88 22.03
N PRO A 746 1.32 -12.80 21.27
CA PRO A 746 2.75 -12.73 20.99
C PRO A 746 3.12 -11.39 20.35
N LEU A 747 4.00 -10.63 21.01
CA LEU A 747 4.53 -9.38 20.46
C LEU A 747 5.20 -9.64 19.10
N PRO A 748 5.17 -8.68 18.16
CA PRO A 748 4.80 -7.26 18.34
C PRO A 748 3.37 -6.91 17.85
N ILE A 749 2.46 -7.88 17.71
CA ILE A 749 1.20 -7.62 17.00
C ILE A 749 0.21 -6.75 17.81
N VAL A 750 -0.31 -5.71 17.17
CA VAL A 750 -1.44 -4.89 17.64
C VAL A 750 -2.55 -4.94 16.59
N GLY A 751 -3.78 -5.21 17.03
CA GLY A 751 -4.96 -5.15 16.16
C GLY A 751 -5.59 -3.75 16.18
N TYR A 752 -6.12 -3.30 15.05
CA TYR A 752 -6.68 -1.95 14.90
C TYR A 752 -8.15 -1.98 14.48
N GLU A 753 -9.02 -1.45 15.33
CA GLU A 753 -10.41 -1.15 14.98
C GLU A 753 -10.47 0.08 14.06
N GLY A 754 -11.60 0.25 13.37
CA GLY A 754 -11.84 1.39 12.48
C GLY A 754 -11.50 1.09 11.01
N ASN A 755 -11.41 2.15 10.21
CA ASN A 755 -11.18 2.09 8.77
C ASN A 755 -10.58 3.41 8.26
N ALA A 756 -10.22 3.46 6.97
CA ALA A 756 -9.62 4.65 6.36
C ALA A 756 -10.47 5.94 6.46
N LYS A 757 -11.79 5.85 6.64
CA LYS A 757 -12.67 7.02 6.82
C LYS A 757 -12.75 7.49 8.27
N THR A 758 -12.76 6.57 9.23
CA THR A 758 -12.89 6.87 10.66
C THR A 758 -11.56 7.00 11.38
N GLY A 759 -10.46 6.64 10.72
CA GLY A 759 -9.16 6.41 11.35
C GLY A 759 -9.06 4.99 11.93
N TYR A 760 -7.82 4.60 12.22
CA TYR A 760 -7.44 3.34 12.86
C TYR A 760 -7.02 3.60 14.30
N PHE A 761 -7.49 2.78 15.23
CA PHE A 761 -7.14 2.88 16.65
C PHE A 761 -6.93 1.50 17.26
N ALA A 762 -5.98 1.40 18.20
CA ALA A 762 -5.60 0.12 18.80
C ALA A 762 -6.78 -0.53 19.54
N ALA A 763 -7.07 -1.78 19.19
CA ALA A 763 -8.10 -2.59 19.80
C ALA A 763 -7.64 -3.10 21.18
N THR A 764 -8.53 -3.05 22.15
CA THR A 764 -8.26 -3.56 23.51
C THR A 764 -9.04 -4.84 23.76
N ASN A 765 -8.40 -6.00 23.58
CA ASN A 765 -9.01 -7.31 23.81
C ASN A 765 -8.54 -7.90 25.14
N ARG A 766 -9.47 -8.36 25.98
CA ARG A 766 -9.18 -8.92 27.32
C ARG A 766 -9.95 -10.20 27.61
N ILE A 767 -10.38 -10.88 26.56
CA ILE A 767 -11.04 -12.18 26.65
C ILE A 767 -10.01 -13.31 26.69
N GLU A 768 -10.41 -14.40 27.32
CA GLU A 768 -9.75 -15.70 27.21
C GLU A 768 -10.67 -16.67 26.46
N TRP A 769 -10.10 -17.43 25.54
CA TRP A 769 -10.83 -18.36 24.67
C TRP A 769 -10.00 -19.59 24.31
N ALA A 770 -10.66 -20.71 24.07
CA ALA A 770 -9.99 -21.95 23.68
C ALA A 770 -11.00 -22.91 23.05
N GLY A 771 -10.67 -23.40 21.86
CA GLY A 771 -11.50 -24.33 21.09
C GLY A 771 -12.21 -23.61 19.94
N ASP A 772 -13.04 -22.63 20.27
CA ASP A 772 -13.66 -21.73 19.30
C ASP A 772 -12.65 -20.79 18.63
N ALA A 773 -11.60 -20.42 19.36
CA ALA A 773 -10.47 -19.62 18.89
C ALA A 773 -9.23 -19.92 19.78
N GLY A 774 -8.29 -18.98 19.84
CA GLY A 774 -7.15 -19.02 20.74
C GLY A 774 -5.83 -19.44 20.12
N ILE A 775 -5.79 -19.95 18.89
CA ILE A 775 -4.51 -20.26 18.25
C ILE A 775 -3.87 -18.96 17.74
N ALA A 776 -2.57 -18.79 17.99
CA ALA A 776 -1.74 -17.79 17.35
C ALA A 776 -0.83 -18.47 16.33
N ALA A 777 -0.72 -17.92 15.11
CA ALA A 777 0.10 -18.48 14.05
C ALA A 777 0.64 -17.38 13.11
N SER A 778 1.82 -17.59 12.56
CA SER A 778 2.41 -16.72 11.53
C SER A 778 1.92 -17.08 10.13
N LEU A 779 2.26 -16.27 9.11
CA LEU A 779 1.98 -16.64 7.72
C LEU A 779 2.71 -17.94 7.33
N GLU A 780 3.93 -18.12 7.83
CA GLU A 780 4.75 -19.30 7.56
C GLU A 780 4.09 -20.58 8.11
N ASP A 781 3.51 -20.51 9.30
CA ASP A 781 2.71 -21.60 9.88
C ASP A 781 1.49 -21.91 9.02
N MET A 782 0.76 -20.87 8.59
CA MET A 782 -0.43 -21.07 7.76
C MET A 782 -0.08 -21.63 6.38
N ILE A 783 1.06 -21.27 5.79
CA ILE A 783 1.58 -21.90 4.56
C ILE A 783 1.91 -23.38 4.79
N ALA A 784 2.56 -23.71 5.91
CA ALA A 784 2.86 -25.09 6.27
C ALA A 784 1.57 -25.91 6.43
N TYR A 785 0.56 -25.31 7.08
CA TYR A 785 -0.77 -25.87 7.21
C TYR A 785 -1.43 -26.13 5.85
N GLU A 786 -1.47 -25.16 4.92
CA GLU A 786 -2.03 -25.36 3.58
C GLU A 786 -1.33 -26.47 2.80
N LYS A 787 0.00 -26.57 2.89
CA LYS A 787 0.77 -27.66 2.28
C LYS A 787 0.43 -29.01 2.89
N TYR A 788 0.25 -29.07 4.22
CA TYR A 788 -0.17 -30.29 4.90
C TYR A 788 -1.57 -30.75 4.44
N LEU A 789 -2.51 -29.81 4.33
CA LEU A 789 -3.88 -30.09 3.86
C LEU A 789 -3.90 -30.55 2.40
N ASN A 790 -3.18 -29.85 1.50
CA ASN A 790 -3.09 -30.22 0.08
C ASN A 790 -2.50 -31.61 -0.13
N LYS A 791 -1.44 -31.98 0.61
CA LYS A 791 -0.90 -33.35 0.59
C LYS A 791 -1.90 -34.38 1.11
N SER A 792 -2.64 -34.03 2.17
CA SER A 792 -3.62 -34.92 2.78
C SER A 792 -4.80 -35.21 1.85
N LEU A 793 -5.19 -34.28 0.98
CA LEU A 793 -6.27 -34.49 0.00
C LEU A 793 -6.01 -35.65 -0.98
N ALA A 794 -4.74 -36.02 -1.22
CA ALA A 794 -4.40 -37.14 -2.09
C ALA A 794 -4.69 -38.52 -1.45
N ASP A 795 -4.87 -38.57 -0.12
CA ASP A 795 -5.18 -39.77 0.64
C ASP A 795 -6.65 -39.71 1.14
N PRO A 796 -7.57 -40.52 0.58
CA PRO A 796 -8.97 -40.58 1.00
C PRO A 796 -9.17 -40.94 2.47
N GLU A 797 -8.19 -41.61 3.09
CA GLU A 797 -8.22 -42.00 4.51
C GLU A 797 -7.60 -40.96 5.43
N SER A 798 -7.08 -39.85 4.89
CA SER A 798 -6.48 -38.80 5.70
C SER A 798 -7.51 -38.13 6.61
N LEU A 799 -7.00 -37.49 7.68
CA LEU A 799 -7.84 -36.71 8.59
C LEU A 799 -8.58 -35.60 7.84
N TYR A 800 -7.89 -34.93 6.90
CA TYR A 800 -8.46 -33.83 6.15
C TYR A 800 -9.46 -34.29 5.08
N ALA A 801 -9.26 -35.45 4.47
CA ALA A 801 -10.27 -36.05 3.58
C ALA A 801 -11.58 -36.34 4.34
N THR A 802 -11.50 -36.69 5.63
CA THR A 802 -12.69 -36.84 6.48
C THR A 802 -13.32 -35.48 6.80
N THR A 803 -12.55 -34.50 7.28
CA THR A 803 -13.11 -33.20 7.73
C THR A 803 -13.55 -32.28 6.59
N SER A 804 -13.04 -32.47 5.37
CA SER A 804 -13.43 -31.68 4.19
C SER A 804 -14.72 -32.17 3.51
N GLN A 805 -15.29 -33.31 3.91
CA GLN A 805 -16.55 -33.80 3.34
C GLN A 805 -17.72 -32.87 3.66
N GLN A 806 -18.57 -32.62 2.67
CA GLN A 806 -19.79 -31.82 2.88
C GLN A 806 -20.79 -32.59 3.75
N GLN A 807 -21.27 -31.91 4.78
CA GLN A 807 -22.19 -32.46 5.76
C GLN A 807 -23.64 -32.23 5.34
N LYS A 808 -24.58 -32.78 6.11
CA LYS A 808 -26.01 -32.68 5.85
C LYS A 808 -26.77 -32.30 7.11
N PHE A 809 -27.87 -31.60 6.92
CA PHE A 809 -28.92 -31.48 7.92
C PHE A 809 -29.65 -32.82 8.09
N ARG A 810 -30.44 -32.95 9.16
CA ARG A 810 -31.19 -34.18 9.46
C ARG A 810 -32.22 -34.56 8.38
N ASP A 811 -32.69 -33.58 7.60
CA ASP A 811 -33.59 -33.79 6.45
C ASP A 811 -32.87 -34.30 5.18
N GLY A 812 -31.55 -34.44 5.22
CA GLY A 812 -30.71 -34.87 4.10
C GLY A 812 -30.24 -33.73 3.18
N THR A 813 -30.67 -32.49 3.41
CA THR A 813 -30.21 -31.31 2.69
C THR A 813 -28.72 -31.09 2.94
N LEU A 814 -27.98 -30.71 1.90
CA LEU A 814 -26.54 -30.44 2.02
C LEU A 814 -26.30 -29.17 2.84
N ALA A 815 -25.43 -29.27 3.84
CA ALA A 815 -25.02 -28.15 4.68
C ALA A 815 -23.88 -27.34 4.04
N SER A 816 -23.87 -26.03 4.30
CA SER A 816 -22.80 -25.12 3.89
C SER A 816 -21.64 -25.09 4.89
N TYR A 817 -21.74 -25.82 6.01
CA TYR A 817 -20.70 -25.87 7.05
C TYR A 817 -20.52 -27.29 7.58
N GLY A 818 -19.29 -27.63 7.99
CA GLY A 818 -18.99 -28.89 8.65
C GLY A 818 -17.53 -28.99 9.09
N TYR A 819 -17.28 -29.61 10.24
CA TYR A 819 -15.94 -29.77 10.84
C TYR A 819 -15.12 -28.46 10.93
N GLY A 820 -15.78 -27.35 11.26
CA GLY A 820 -15.09 -26.06 11.33
C GLY A 820 -14.75 -25.44 9.97
N LEU A 821 -15.32 -25.94 8.86
CA LEU A 821 -15.06 -25.48 7.50
C LEU A 821 -16.37 -25.06 6.81
N ALA A 822 -16.37 -23.87 6.23
CA ALA A 822 -17.44 -23.40 5.34
C ALA A 822 -17.26 -23.94 3.91
N ARG A 823 -18.37 -24.05 3.20
CA ARG A 823 -18.47 -24.29 1.75
C ARG A 823 -18.75 -22.93 1.11
N LEU A 824 -17.79 -22.45 0.36
CA LEU A 824 -17.73 -21.07 -0.14
C LEU A 824 -17.63 -21.07 -1.66
N LYS A 825 -17.83 -19.90 -2.27
CA LYS A 825 -17.41 -19.64 -3.63
C LYS A 825 -16.44 -18.46 -3.65
N ILE A 826 -15.32 -18.62 -4.35
CA ILE A 826 -14.35 -17.55 -4.60
C ILE A 826 -14.12 -17.48 -6.11
N ALA A 827 -14.42 -16.33 -6.72
CA ALA A 827 -14.37 -16.15 -8.17
C ALA A 827 -15.19 -17.20 -8.94
N GLY A 828 -16.36 -17.59 -8.42
CA GLY A 828 -17.21 -18.63 -8.98
C GLY A 828 -16.72 -20.07 -8.79
N GLN A 829 -15.52 -20.28 -8.22
CA GLN A 829 -14.97 -21.60 -7.92
C GLN A 829 -15.44 -22.11 -6.56
N SER A 830 -15.76 -23.40 -6.47
CA SER A 830 -16.08 -24.07 -5.20
C SER A 830 -14.84 -24.08 -4.30
N ALA A 831 -14.98 -23.47 -3.13
CA ALA A 831 -13.92 -23.35 -2.14
C ALA A 831 -14.36 -23.93 -0.79
N ILE A 832 -13.37 -24.36 0.00
CA ILE A 832 -13.53 -24.74 1.40
C ILE A 832 -12.56 -23.92 2.25
N GLY A 833 -13.01 -23.42 3.39
CA GLY A 833 -12.21 -22.48 4.14
C GLY A 833 -12.87 -22.01 5.42
N HIS A 834 -12.24 -21.04 6.08
CA HIS A 834 -12.81 -20.38 7.24
C HIS A 834 -12.20 -18.98 7.42
N GLY A 835 -13.02 -18.05 7.91
CA GLY A 835 -12.58 -16.72 8.33
C GLY A 835 -12.18 -16.67 9.80
N GLY A 836 -11.41 -15.67 10.19
CA GLY A 836 -11.07 -15.38 11.58
C GLY A 836 -11.34 -13.90 11.87
N ALA A 837 -11.92 -13.61 13.04
CA ALA A 837 -12.21 -12.25 13.45
C ALA A 837 -12.06 -12.10 14.97
N LEU A 838 -11.50 -10.96 15.37
CA LEU A 838 -11.48 -10.38 16.71
C LEU A 838 -11.47 -8.86 16.51
N ARG A 839 -11.84 -8.03 17.49
CA ARG A 839 -11.72 -6.58 17.31
C ARG A 839 -10.28 -6.22 16.92
N GLY A 840 -10.15 -5.56 15.78
CA GLY A 840 -8.87 -5.22 15.17
C GLY A 840 -8.15 -6.32 14.39
N PHE A 841 -8.78 -7.46 14.11
CA PHE A 841 -8.19 -8.55 13.32
C PHE A 841 -9.21 -9.17 12.37
N ARG A 842 -8.84 -9.37 11.10
CA ARG A 842 -9.64 -10.13 10.13
C ARG A 842 -8.76 -11.00 9.25
N HIS A 843 -9.14 -12.26 9.11
CA HIS A 843 -8.35 -13.30 8.43
C HIS A 843 -9.24 -14.18 7.57
N GLY A 844 -8.67 -14.77 6.53
CA GLY A 844 -9.36 -15.75 5.69
C GLY A 844 -8.38 -16.74 5.10
N ARG A 845 -8.74 -18.02 5.16
CA ARG A 845 -8.12 -19.08 4.35
C ARG A 845 -9.15 -19.65 3.39
N PHE A 846 -8.76 -19.82 2.14
CA PHE A 846 -9.63 -20.28 1.06
C PHE A 846 -8.87 -21.32 0.25
N GLN A 847 -9.28 -22.58 0.32
CA GLN A 847 -8.75 -23.65 -0.52
C GLN A 847 -9.77 -23.97 -1.61
N ILE A 848 -9.30 -24.11 -2.84
CA ILE A 848 -10.06 -24.53 -4.02
C ILE A 848 -9.50 -25.91 -4.39
N PRO A 849 -10.08 -27.01 -3.86
CA PRO A 849 -9.49 -28.34 -4.02
C PRO A 849 -9.35 -28.77 -5.48
N GLY A 850 -10.32 -28.39 -6.34
CA GLY A 850 -10.30 -28.71 -7.77
C GLY A 850 -9.10 -28.11 -8.52
N GLU A 851 -8.57 -26.99 -8.02
CA GLU A 851 -7.41 -26.29 -8.58
C GLU A 851 -6.12 -26.50 -7.78
N ARG A 852 -6.19 -27.29 -6.69
CA ARG A 852 -5.14 -27.45 -5.68
C ARG A 852 -4.52 -26.11 -5.25
N LEU A 853 -5.37 -25.09 -5.12
CA LEU A 853 -5.01 -23.71 -4.89
C LEU A 853 -5.52 -23.27 -3.51
N SER A 854 -4.66 -22.68 -2.69
CA SER A 854 -5.01 -22.06 -1.42
C SER A 854 -4.57 -20.59 -1.41
N VAL A 855 -5.43 -19.73 -0.87
CA VAL A 855 -5.13 -18.32 -0.59
C VAL A 855 -5.34 -18.05 0.89
N VAL A 856 -4.34 -17.48 1.55
CA VAL A 856 -4.39 -17.07 2.96
C VAL A 856 -4.18 -15.56 3.01
N VAL A 857 -5.07 -14.85 3.71
CA VAL A 857 -5.01 -13.40 3.92
C VAL A 857 -5.22 -13.14 5.41
N MET A 858 -4.32 -12.42 6.07
CA MET A 858 -4.43 -12.07 7.49
C MET A 858 -4.10 -10.60 7.71
N HIS A 859 -5.03 -9.84 8.29
CA HIS A 859 -4.90 -8.42 8.58
C HIS A 859 -4.90 -8.16 10.10
N ASN A 860 -4.15 -7.16 10.55
CA ASN A 860 -4.31 -6.58 11.89
C ASN A 860 -5.26 -5.39 11.89
N PHE A 861 -6.30 -5.46 11.06
CA PHE A 861 -7.40 -4.52 10.97
C PHE A 861 -8.64 -5.19 10.37
N GLU A 862 -9.76 -4.46 10.31
CA GLU A 862 -11.08 -5.08 10.15
C GLU A 862 -11.60 -5.24 8.71
N THR A 863 -10.74 -5.11 7.69
CA THR A 863 -11.16 -5.28 6.30
C THR A 863 -11.31 -6.75 5.91
N ALA A 864 -12.38 -7.06 5.18
CA ALA A 864 -12.73 -8.42 4.77
C ALA A 864 -11.66 -9.05 3.83
N PRO A 865 -11.23 -10.30 4.09
CA PRO A 865 -10.19 -10.98 3.31
C PRO A 865 -10.70 -11.57 1.98
N ALA A 866 -12.01 -11.61 1.75
CA ALA A 866 -12.60 -12.23 0.56
C ALA A 866 -12.28 -11.47 -0.73
N VAL A 867 -12.28 -10.13 -0.68
CA VAL A 867 -12.01 -9.27 -1.84
C VAL A 867 -10.60 -9.51 -2.42
N PRO A 868 -9.50 -9.43 -1.63
CA PRO A 868 -8.18 -9.74 -2.18
C PRO A 868 -8.05 -11.20 -2.60
N ALA A 869 -8.68 -12.15 -1.90
CA ALA A 869 -8.65 -13.56 -2.28
C ALA A 869 -9.33 -13.81 -3.64
N GLU A 870 -10.49 -13.22 -3.87
CA GLU A 870 -11.21 -13.29 -5.14
C GLU A 870 -10.42 -12.66 -6.28
N PHE A 871 -9.81 -11.49 -6.05
CA PHE A 871 -8.92 -10.85 -7.03
C PHE A 871 -7.77 -11.77 -7.42
N ILE A 872 -7.09 -12.37 -6.43
CA ILE A 872 -5.98 -13.31 -6.65
C ILE A 872 -6.45 -14.48 -7.51
N VAL A 873 -7.56 -15.13 -7.15
CA VAL A 873 -8.07 -16.30 -7.87
C VAL A 873 -8.49 -15.93 -9.29
N LYS A 874 -9.20 -14.81 -9.49
CA LYS A 874 -9.60 -14.32 -10.83
C LYS A 874 -8.39 -14.14 -11.74
N ARG A 875 -7.32 -13.52 -11.22
CA ARG A 875 -6.10 -13.29 -11.99
C ARG A 875 -5.36 -14.60 -12.26
N LEU A 876 -5.18 -15.47 -11.27
CA LEU A 876 -4.46 -16.73 -11.44
C LEU A 876 -5.16 -17.72 -12.37
N LEU A 877 -6.49 -17.73 -12.38
CA LEU A 877 -7.31 -18.64 -13.20
C LEU A 877 -7.84 -17.96 -14.47
N ASN A 878 -7.43 -16.72 -14.76
CA ASN A 878 -7.86 -15.93 -15.91
C ASN A 878 -9.39 -15.87 -16.10
N ILE A 879 -10.12 -15.69 -14.99
CA ILE A 879 -11.58 -15.67 -14.98
C ILE A 879 -12.04 -14.26 -15.37
N SER A 880 -12.81 -14.16 -16.45
CA SER A 880 -13.54 -12.94 -16.85
C SER A 880 -15.00 -13.04 -16.42
N GLU A 881 -15.57 -11.93 -15.94
CA GLU A 881 -16.99 -11.88 -15.58
C GLU A 881 -17.83 -11.37 -16.74
N PRO A 882 -18.98 -12.02 -17.03
CA PRO A 882 -19.92 -11.51 -18.03
C PRO A 882 -20.60 -10.22 -17.53
N GLU A 883 -20.87 -9.30 -18.44
CA GLU A 883 -21.68 -8.12 -18.13
C GLU A 883 -23.10 -8.54 -17.71
N PRO A 884 -23.58 -8.12 -16.52
CA PRO A 884 -24.90 -8.48 -16.05
C PRO A 884 -25.99 -7.67 -16.76
N GLN A 885 -27.11 -8.33 -17.08
CA GLN A 885 -28.34 -7.65 -17.50
C GLN A 885 -28.87 -6.75 -16.37
N THR A 886 -29.29 -5.54 -16.73
CA THR A 886 -29.69 -4.49 -15.79
C THR A 886 -31.21 -4.49 -15.60
N ILE A 887 -31.68 -4.94 -14.43
CA ILE A 887 -33.07 -4.76 -13.96
C ILE A 887 -33.06 -3.63 -12.92
N GLY A 888 -33.96 -2.66 -13.03
CA GLY A 888 -34.07 -1.58 -12.04
C GLY A 888 -34.68 -2.05 -10.71
N VAL A 889 -34.16 -1.57 -9.58
CA VAL A 889 -34.72 -1.88 -8.25
C VAL A 889 -35.98 -1.03 -8.01
N SER A 890 -37.15 -1.66 -7.93
CA SER A 890 -38.41 -0.96 -7.64
C SER A 890 -38.46 -0.47 -6.18
N ALA A 891 -39.24 0.59 -5.93
CA ALA A 891 -39.43 1.11 -4.58
C ALA A 891 -40.07 0.10 -3.62
N ALA A 892 -40.80 -0.89 -4.14
CA ALA A 892 -41.46 -1.92 -3.34
C ALA A 892 -40.46 -2.82 -2.60
N TRP A 893 -39.25 -3.04 -3.13
CA TRP A 893 -38.23 -3.83 -2.43
C TRP A 893 -37.72 -3.15 -1.16
N LYS A 894 -37.68 -1.82 -1.13
CA LYS A 894 -37.03 -1.06 -0.06
C LYS A 894 -37.91 -1.03 1.20
N GLY A 895 -37.31 -1.28 2.36
CA GLY A 895 -37.97 -1.15 3.65
C GLY A 895 -37.59 -2.23 4.65
N ASN A 896 -38.26 -2.18 5.81
CA ASN A 896 -38.07 -3.15 6.89
C ASN A 896 -39.23 -4.16 6.89
N PHE A 897 -38.91 -5.42 7.07
CA PHE A 897 -39.85 -6.52 7.23
C PHE A 897 -39.59 -7.22 8.56
N LEU A 898 -40.56 -7.94 9.10
CA LEU A 898 -40.43 -8.69 10.35
C LEU A 898 -40.73 -10.17 10.11
N ASP A 899 -39.77 -11.05 10.41
CA ASP A 899 -39.96 -12.50 10.35
C ASP A 899 -41.03 -12.93 11.38
N ASP A 900 -42.11 -13.56 10.91
CA ASP A 900 -43.21 -14.02 11.75
C ASP A 900 -42.75 -15.01 12.83
N ASP A 901 -41.73 -15.82 12.55
CA ASP A 901 -41.30 -16.87 13.46
C ASP A 901 -40.27 -16.36 14.49
N THR A 902 -39.20 -15.70 14.04
CA THR A 902 -38.12 -15.24 14.93
C THR A 902 -38.30 -13.84 15.49
N GLN A 903 -39.22 -13.06 14.94
CA GLN A 903 -39.35 -11.63 15.22
C GLN A 903 -38.05 -10.85 14.95
N LEU A 904 -37.18 -11.35 14.08
CA LEU A 904 -36.03 -10.61 13.60
C LEU A 904 -36.45 -9.70 12.46
N TYR A 905 -35.93 -8.48 12.43
CA TYR A 905 -36.16 -7.60 11.30
C TYR A 905 -35.27 -8.02 10.11
N VAL A 906 -35.82 -7.85 8.91
CA VAL A 906 -35.12 -7.99 7.63
C VAL A 906 -35.13 -6.61 6.98
N GLY A 907 -33.96 -5.96 6.91
CA GLY A 907 -33.81 -4.70 6.20
C GLY A 907 -33.49 -4.95 4.74
N VAL A 908 -34.20 -4.32 3.81
CA VAL A 908 -33.88 -4.40 2.38
C VAL A 908 -33.61 -3.00 1.85
N GLU A 909 -32.42 -2.83 1.31
CA GLU A 909 -31.93 -1.58 0.73
C GLU A 909 -31.48 -1.79 -0.73
N GLU A 910 -31.29 -0.68 -1.45
CA GLU A 910 -30.68 -0.74 -2.77
C GLU A 910 -29.22 -1.21 -2.65
N GLY A 911 -28.79 -2.10 -3.54
CA GLY A 911 -27.43 -2.62 -3.55
C GLY A 911 -26.39 -1.58 -3.99
N ASP A 912 -25.15 -2.06 -4.15
CA ASP A 912 -24.01 -1.22 -4.55
C ASP A 912 -24.27 -0.51 -5.90
N ARG A 913 -23.98 0.79 -5.96
CA ARG A 913 -24.10 1.61 -7.18
C ARG A 913 -23.24 1.07 -8.32
N GLU A 914 -22.15 0.39 -8.02
CA GLU A 914 -21.27 -0.26 -9.00
C GLU A 914 -21.83 -1.60 -9.51
N LYS A 915 -22.86 -2.16 -8.87
CA LYS A 915 -23.52 -3.42 -9.24
C LYS A 915 -25.03 -3.19 -9.46
N PRO A 916 -25.42 -2.54 -10.55
CA PRO A 916 -26.82 -2.22 -10.80
C PRO A 916 -27.69 -3.49 -10.89
N GLY A 917 -28.93 -3.37 -10.40
CA GLY A 917 -29.90 -4.47 -10.29
C GLY A 917 -29.65 -5.43 -9.13
N THR A 918 -29.01 -4.96 -8.06
CA THR A 918 -28.83 -5.70 -6.81
C THR A 918 -29.52 -5.02 -5.64
N ILE A 919 -29.88 -5.79 -4.63
CA ILE A 919 -30.40 -5.36 -3.33
C ILE A 919 -29.46 -5.82 -2.22
N ALA A 920 -29.40 -5.07 -1.12
CA ALA A 920 -28.69 -5.44 0.09
C ALA A 920 -29.71 -5.89 1.15
N VAL A 921 -29.51 -7.09 1.72
CA VAL A 921 -30.42 -7.71 2.69
C VAL A 921 -29.72 -7.82 4.05
N ASN A 922 -30.21 -7.05 5.02
CA ASN A 922 -29.73 -7.03 6.40
C ASN A 922 -30.56 -8.01 7.24
N TYR A 923 -29.98 -9.18 7.53
CA TYR A 923 -30.58 -10.21 8.38
C TYR A 923 -29.53 -11.00 9.20
N GLY A 924 -28.36 -11.24 8.61
CA GLY A 924 -27.24 -11.93 9.26
C GLY A 924 -26.55 -11.10 10.36
N PRO A 925 -25.48 -11.65 10.99
CA PRO A 925 -24.78 -10.99 12.09
C PRO A 925 -24.09 -9.68 11.66
N GLY A 926 -24.05 -8.69 12.57
CA GLY A 926 -23.27 -7.46 12.40
C GLY A 926 -23.85 -6.39 11.48
N ASN A 927 -25.11 -6.54 11.03
CA ASN A 927 -25.78 -5.66 10.06
C ASN A 927 -25.01 -5.52 8.72
N VAL A 928 -24.25 -6.54 8.32
CA VAL A 928 -23.58 -6.53 7.03
C VAL A 928 -24.57 -7.01 5.97
N GLY A 929 -24.98 -6.12 5.07
CA GLY A 929 -25.94 -6.44 4.03
C GLY A 929 -25.43 -7.50 3.05
N GLU A 930 -26.14 -8.61 2.96
CA GLU A 930 -25.87 -9.63 1.95
C GLU A 930 -26.44 -9.19 0.61
N THR A 931 -25.63 -9.23 -0.44
CA THR A 931 -26.05 -8.77 -1.78
C THR A 931 -26.80 -9.88 -2.52
N ALA A 932 -28.00 -9.57 -3.02
CA ALA A 932 -28.77 -10.43 -3.92
C ALA A 932 -29.08 -9.71 -5.24
N ARG A 933 -29.02 -10.44 -6.36
CA ARG A 933 -29.30 -9.90 -7.69
C ARG A 933 -30.74 -10.15 -8.10
N LEU A 934 -31.40 -9.14 -8.65
CA LEU A 934 -32.75 -9.28 -9.21
C LEU A 934 -32.75 -10.22 -10.41
N THR A 935 -33.68 -11.17 -10.42
CA THR A 935 -33.97 -12.04 -11.57
C THR A 935 -35.29 -11.69 -12.24
N SER A 936 -36.15 -10.93 -11.56
CA SER A 936 -37.38 -10.32 -12.09
C SER A 936 -37.75 -9.09 -11.24
N GLU A 937 -38.89 -8.45 -11.50
CA GLU A 937 -39.40 -7.36 -10.66
C GLU A 937 -39.72 -7.79 -9.22
N THR A 938 -39.97 -9.09 -8.99
CA THR A 938 -40.42 -9.67 -7.71
C THR A 938 -39.53 -10.78 -7.18
N GLU A 939 -38.46 -11.16 -7.89
CA GLU A 939 -37.49 -12.17 -7.42
C GLU A 939 -36.05 -11.65 -7.37
N ALA A 940 -35.31 -12.05 -6.34
CA ALA A 940 -33.87 -11.83 -6.21
C ALA A 940 -33.15 -13.08 -5.71
N LYS A 941 -31.88 -13.30 -6.11
CA LYS A 941 -31.11 -14.50 -5.77
C LYS A 941 -29.64 -14.17 -5.50
N SER A 942 -29.02 -14.92 -4.59
CA SER A 942 -27.58 -15.02 -4.37
C SER A 942 -27.20 -16.50 -4.18
N ASP A 943 -25.94 -16.79 -3.88
CA ASP A 943 -25.53 -18.15 -3.48
C ASP A 943 -26.08 -18.56 -2.10
N SER A 944 -26.36 -17.60 -1.22
CA SER A 944 -26.82 -17.83 0.16
C SER A 944 -28.34 -17.71 0.32
N MET A 945 -29.05 -17.08 -0.61
CA MET A 945 -30.49 -16.84 -0.48
C MET A 945 -31.28 -16.73 -1.79
N GLN A 946 -32.59 -17.00 -1.69
CA GLN A 946 -33.59 -16.71 -2.71
C GLN A 946 -34.71 -15.88 -2.08
N LEU A 947 -35.11 -14.80 -2.73
CA LEU A 947 -36.15 -13.89 -2.26
C LEU A 947 -37.27 -13.76 -3.28
N THR A 948 -38.50 -13.73 -2.78
CA THR A 948 -39.70 -13.41 -3.56
C THR A 948 -40.50 -12.36 -2.80
N LEU A 949 -40.86 -11.26 -3.48
CA LEU A 949 -41.68 -10.19 -2.94
C LEU A 949 -43.11 -10.28 -3.51
N GLU A 950 -44.08 -10.49 -2.63
CA GLU A 950 -45.51 -10.52 -2.94
C GLU A 950 -46.20 -9.43 -2.10
N ASP A 951 -46.49 -8.28 -2.71
CA ASP A 951 -47.04 -7.09 -2.05
C ASP A 951 -46.19 -6.63 -0.84
N ASP A 952 -46.72 -6.85 0.38
CA ASP A 952 -46.10 -6.52 1.66
C ASP A 952 -45.48 -7.74 2.35
N ILE A 953 -45.31 -8.86 1.63
CA ILE A 953 -44.75 -10.10 2.16
C ILE A 953 -43.45 -10.41 1.42
N LEU A 954 -42.36 -10.49 2.18
CA LEU A 954 -41.06 -10.94 1.70
C LEU A 954 -40.85 -12.40 2.11
N HIS A 955 -40.82 -13.28 1.12
CA HIS A 955 -40.42 -14.67 1.31
C HIS A 955 -38.92 -14.79 1.12
N VAL A 956 -38.21 -15.28 2.14
CA VAL A 956 -36.76 -15.46 2.08
C VAL A 956 -36.42 -16.92 2.36
N LYS A 957 -35.83 -17.60 1.37
CA LYS A 957 -35.20 -18.90 1.55
C LYS A 957 -33.70 -18.69 1.76
N ARG A 958 -33.25 -18.81 3.00
CA ARG A 958 -31.85 -18.84 3.42
C ARG A 958 -31.29 -20.24 3.14
N ILE A 959 -30.55 -20.38 2.04
CA ILE A 959 -29.99 -21.66 1.61
C ILE A 959 -28.99 -22.16 2.65
N ASP A 960 -28.10 -21.29 3.11
CA ASP A 960 -27.06 -21.65 4.08
C ASP A 960 -27.62 -22.05 5.45
N ASP A 961 -28.70 -21.40 5.88
CA ASP A 961 -29.31 -21.65 7.19
C ASP A 961 -30.24 -22.88 7.20
N ASN A 962 -30.52 -23.46 6.02
CA ASN A 962 -31.63 -24.41 5.79
C ASN A 962 -32.98 -23.89 6.28
N ARG A 963 -33.25 -22.60 6.05
CA ARG A 963 -34.42 -21.92 6.60
C ARG A 963 -35.21 -21.20 5.52
N THR A 964 -36.54 -21.29 5.62
CA THR A 964 -37.45 -20.43 4.85
C THR A 964 -38.25 -19.59 5.83
N LEU A 965 -38.26 -18.28 5.64
CA LEU A 965 -39.00 -17.35 6.47
C LEU A 965 -39.96 -16.50 5.65
N ARG A 966 -41.07 -16.14 6.29
CA ARG A 966 -42.06 -15.18 5.81
C ARG A 966 -41.91 -13.92 6.65
N ALA A 967 -41.56 -12.82 6.01
CA ALA A 967 -41.39 -11.53 6.67
C ALA A 967 -42.43 -10.52 6.18
N VAL A 968 -43.18 -9.91 7.11
CA VAL A 968 -44.23 -8.93 6.79
C VAL A 968 -43.66 -7.52 6.85
N ARG A 969 -44.00 -6.68 5.87
CA ARG A 969 -43.56 -5.28 5.81
C ARG A 969 -44.03 -4.52 7.05
N LEU A 970 -43.09 -3.85 7.69
CA LEU A 970 -43.38 -2.93 8.77
C LEU A 970 -43.87 -1.60 8.17
N GLN A 971 -45.00 -1.10 8.69
CA GLN A 971 -45.44 0.24 8.34
C GLN A 971 -44.39 1.27 8.79
N ALA A 972 -43.97 2.13 7.85
CA ALA A 972 -43.01 3.18 8.13
C ALA A 972 -43.54 4.14 9.20
N VAL A 973 -42.63 4.60 10.06
CA VAL A 973 -42.91 5.66 11.02
C VAL A 973 -42.92 6.99 10.25
N ASP A 974 -44.03 7.73 10.27
CA ASP A 974 -44.08 9.04 9.63
C ASP A 974 -43.20 10.02 10.43
N LYS A 975 -42.35 10.78 9.73
CA LYS A 975 -41.51 11.80 10.36
C LYS A 975 -42.35 12.89 11.05
N GLN A 976 -43.59 13.09 10.60
CA GLN A 976 -44.53 14.03 11.21
C GLN A 976 -45.13 13.52 12.54
N ASP A 977 -45.15 12.19 12.74
CA ASP A 977 -45.72 11.53 13.93
C ASP A 977 -44.68 11.32 15.05
N LEU A 978 -43.39 11.58 14.81
CA LEU A 978 -42.29 11.38 15.78
C LEU A 978 -42.48 12.17 17.09
N GLY A 979 -43.19 13.31 17.04
CA GLY A 979 -43.51 14.11 18.23
C GLY A 979 -44.76 13.67 18.99
N GLN A 980 -45.49 12.66 18.51
CA GLN A 980 -46.77 12.19 19.07
C GLN A 980 -46.71 10.78 19.67
N SER A 981 -45.60 10.04 19.53
CA SER A 981 -45.47 8.68 20.09
C SER A 981 -45.22 8.72 21.61
N SER A 982 -46.19 8.30 22.43
CA SER A 982 -45.97 8.12 23.87
C SER A 982 -45.18 6.83 24.14
N SER A 983 -43.91 6.93 24.50
CA SER A 983 -43.07 5.79 24.89
C SER A 983 -43.30 5.32 26.34
N GLU A 984 -44.21 5.97 27.08
CA GLU A 984 -44.50 5.69 28.49
C GLU A 984 -44.86 4.21 28.75
N ASN A 985 -45.51 3.54 27.79
CA ASN A 985 -46.00 2.18 27.98
C ASN A 985 -44.91 1.11 27.89
N ILE A 986 -43.76 1.40 27.26
CA ILE A 986 -42.65 0.44 27.05
C ILE A 986 -41.40 0.74 27.90
N VAL A 987 -41.28 1.94 28.48
CA VAL A 987 -40.23 2.27 29.47
C VAL A 987 -40.46 1.44 30.74
N GLY A 988 -39.43 0.74 31.20
CA GLY A 988 -39.57 -0.21 32.30
C GLY A 988 -38.40 -1.17 32.45
N ILE A 989 -38.56 -2.12 33.37
CA ILE A 989 -37.58 -3.17 33.65
C ILE A 989 -38.19 -4.51 33.28
N TYR A 990 -37.43 -5.31 32.53
CA TYR A 990 -37.82 -6.64 32.07
C TYR A 990 -36.78 -7.68 32.51
N ARG A 991 -37.22 -8.87 32.89
CA ARG A 991 -36.37 -9.96 33.41
C ARG A 991 -36.49 -11.19 32.51
N ASN A 992 -35.35 -11.82 32.20
CA ASN A 992 -35.29 -13.16 31.61
C ASN A 992 -34.68 -14.11 32.64
N GLU A 993 -35.43 -15.14 33.04
CA GLU A 993 -35.00 -16.12 34.05
C GLU A 993 -34.01 -17.15 33.50
N GLU A 994 -34.08 -17.48 32.20
CA GLU A 994 -33.20 -18.46 31.57
C GLU A 994 -31.75 -17.96 31.55
N CYS A 995 -31.55 -16.78 30.95
CA CYS A 995 -30.28 -16.08 30.82
C CYS A 995 -29.85 -15.41 32.12
N ASP A 996 -30.70 -15.34 33.15
CA ASP A 996 -30.43 -14.64 34.41
C ASP A 996 -29.99 -13.18 34.15
N SER A 997 -30.80 -12.46 33.37
CA SER A 997 -30.50 -11.12 32.85
C SER A 997 -31.67 -10.17 33.06
N THR A 998 -31.37 -8.88 33.17
CA THR A 998 -32.33 -7.79 33.26
C THR A 998 -32.13 -6.85 32.08
N PHE A 999 -33.20 -6.57 31.34
CA PHE A 999 -33.23 -5.56 30.28
C PHE A 999 -33.99 -4.33 30.78
N THR A 1000 -33.34 -3.16 30.76
CA THR A 1000 -33.94 -1.90 31.21
C THR A 1000 -34.10 -0.96 30.01
N VAL A 1001 -35.31 -0.41 29.87
CA VAL A 1001 -35.63 0.59 28.85
C VAL A 1001 -35.85 1.94 29.52
N THR A 1002 -35.14 2.97 29.06
CA THR A 1002 -35.19 4.34 29.59
C THR A 1002 -35.26 5.36 28.46
N GLY A 1003 -35.62 6.61 28.77
CA GLY A 1003 -35.71 7.72 27.82
C GLY A 1003 -37.13 8.28 27.69
N ASP A 1004 -37.28 9.30 26.85
CA ASP A 1004 -38.54 9.97 26.53
C ASP A 1004 -38.57 10.45 25.06
N CYS A 1005 -39.74 10.95 24.61
CA CYS A 1005 -39.91 11.67 23.33
C CYS A 1005 -39.27 11.01 22.09
N GLY A 1006 -39.42 9.69 21.93
CA GLY A 1006 -38.91 8.95 20.76
C GLY A 1006 -37.41 8.63 20.78
N SER A 1007 -36.68 9.02 21.84
CA SER A 1007 -35.27 8.67 22.07
C SER A 1007 -35.16 7.68 23.23
N LEU A 1008 -35.17 6.39 22.90
CA LEU A 1008 -35.09 5.31 23.88
C LEU A 1008 -33.70 4.69 23.96
N TYR A 1009 -33.38 4.18 25.14
CA TYR A 1009 -32.14 3.49 25.44
C TYR A 1009 -32.44 2.16 26.11
N GLY A 1010 -31.76 1.11 25.66
CA GLY A 1010 -31.83 -0.23 26.24
C GLY A 1010 -30.49 -0.61 26.86
N SER A 1011 -30.50 -1.17 28.07
CA SER A 1011 -29.30 -1.69 28.74
C SER A 1011 -29.57 -3.08 29.32
N PHE A 1012 -28.52 -3.90 29.40
CA PHE A 1012 -28.58 -5.25 29.95
C PHE A 1012 -27.69 -5.38 31.17
N ASP A 1013 -28.22 -5.99 32.24
CA ASP A 1013 -27.48 -6.32 33.46
C ASP A 1013 -27.53 -7.83 33.71
N GLY A 1014 -26.41 -8.42 34.11
CA GLY A 1014 -26.31 -9.84 34.42
C GLY A 1014 -25.05 -10.18 35.22
N TYR A 1015 -24.62 -11.43 35.16
CA TYR A 1015 -23.47 -11.90 35.96
C TYR A 1015 -22.12 -11.32 35.50
N LEU A 1016 -22.02 -10.83 34.26
CA LEU A 1016 -20.82 -10.14 33.75
C LEU A 1016 -20.79 -8.64 34.12
N GLY A 1017 -21.87 -8.13 34.74
CA GLY A 1017 -21.94 -6.78 35.29
C GLY A 1017 -23.13 -5.98 34.77
N ARG A 1018 -22.96 -4.65 34.78
CA ARG A 1018 -23.93 -3.71 34.20
C ARG A 1018 -23.42 -3.25 32.85
N GLY A 1019 -24.13 -3.62 31.79
CA GLY A 1019 -23.74 -3.27 30.43
C GLY A 1019 -23.98 -1.80 30.10
N PRO A 1020 -23.38 -1.30 29.01
CA PRO A 1020 -23.66 0.05 28.52
C PRO A 1020 -25.12 0.19 28.06
N ALA A 1021 -25.63 1.42 28.10
CA ALA A 1021 -26.90 1.79 27.50
C ALA A 1021 -26.72 2.04 26.00
N TRP A 1022 -27.55 1.39 25.19
CA TRP A 1022 -27.51 1.46 23.73
C TRP A 1022 -28.71 2.22 23.20
N ILE A 1023 -28.49 2.99 22.12
CA ILE A 1023 -29.55 3.74 21.46
C ILE A 1023 -30.51 2.76 20.77
N MET A 1024 -31.81 2.99 20.98
CA MET A 1024 -32.88 2.28 20.30
C MET A 1024 -33.49 3.17 19.21
N ARG A 1025 -33.62 2.61 18.00
CA ARG A 1025 -34.27 3.25 16.86
C ARG A 1025 -35.55 2.51 16.52
N GLN A 1026 -36.65 3.23 16.40
CA GLN A 1026 -37.89 2.63 15.92
C GLN A 1026 -37.77 2.30 14.43
N ILE A 1027 -38.00 1.04 14.07
CA ILE A 1027 -37.86 0.55 12.69
C ILE A 1027 -39.21 0.24 12.02
N GLY A 1028 -40.30 0.31 12.78
CA GLY A 1028 -41.67 0.18 12.31
C GLY A 1028 -42.71 0.61 13.35
N LYS A 1029 -43.97 0.76 12.92
CA LYS A 1029 -45.11 0.85 13.85
C LYS A 1029 -45.27 -0.46 14.66
N ASN A 1030 -46.12 -0.46 15.68
CA ASN A 1030 -46.38 -1.60 16.60
C ASN A 1030 -45.18 -1.99 17.49
N ASN A 1031 -44.48 -0.99 18.03
CA ASN A 1031 -43.41 -1.18 19.03
C ASN A 1031 -42.27 -2.14 18.58
N VAL A 1032 -41.84 -2.05 17.32
CA VAL A 1032 -40.68 -2.76 16.78
C VAL A 1032 -39.48 -1.82 16.69
N TRP A 1033 -38.39 -2.19 17.36
CA TRP A 1033 -37.20 -1.37 17.52
C TRP A 1033 -35.94 -2.15 17.14
N ALA A 1034 -34.91 -1.42 16.72
CA ALA A 1034 -33.54 -1.91 16.62
C ALA A 1034 -32.69 -1.26 17.73
N LEU A 1035 -31.97 -2.07 18.50
CA LEU A 1035 -30.99 -1.62 19.49
C LEU A 1035 -29.60 -1.83 18.90
N GLY A 1036 -28.91 -0.73 18.61
CA GLY A 1036 -27.62 -0.76 17.93
C GLY A 1036 -26.49 -1.23 18.84
N ASN A 1037 -25.88 -2.37 18.52
CA ASN A 1037 -24.72 -2.91 19.23
C ASN A 1037 -23.52 -3.08 18.28
N PRO A 1038 -22.78 -1.99 18.01
CA PRO A 1038 -21.69 -1.99 17.04
C PRO A 1038 -20.38 -2.61 17.56
N ARG A 1039 -20.27 -2.97 18.84
CA ARG A 1039 -19.03 -3.53 19.43
C ARG A 1039 -19.37 -4.60 20.47
N GLY A 1040 -18.75 -5.78 20.37
CA GLY A 1040 -18.87 -6.87 21.34
C GLY A 1040 -17.52 -7.33 21.88
N LEU A 1041 -17.55 -8.33 22.77
CA LEU A 1041 -16.33 -9.03 23.21
C LEU A 1041 -15.67 -9.81 22.05
N ASP A 1042 -16.47 -10.40 21.17
CA ASP A 1042 -16.06 -11.08 19.93
C ASP A 1042 -16.42 -10.25 18.68
N ALA A 1043 -15.88 -10.64 17.52
CA ALA A 1043 -16.15 -10.01 16.24
C ALA A 1043 -16.48 -11.04 15.14
N THR A 1044 -17.38 -10.76 14.19
CA THR A 1044 -18.24 -9.57 14.07
C THR A 1044 -19.24 -9.50 15.24
N PRO A 1045 -19.52 -8.31 15.80
CA PRO A 1045 -20.51 -8.16 16.87
C PRO A 1045 -21.90 -8.64 16.42
N PRO A 1046 -22.84 -8.85 17.36
CA PRO A 1046 -24.21 -9.26 17.02
C PRO A 1046 -24.90 -8.37 15.98
N GLY A 1047 -24.57 -7.07 15.93
CA GLY A 1047 -25.24 -6.09 15.09
C GLY A 1047 -26.44 -5.47 15.82
N ASP A 1048 -27.49 -5.10 15.08
CA ASP A 1048 -28.70 -4.58 15.68
C ASP A 1048 -29.49 -5.73 16.31
N TRP A 1049 -29.81 -5.58 17.59
CA TRP A 1049 -30.79 -6.44 18.24
C TRP A 1049 -32.19 -5.98 17.86
N THR A 1050 -33.00 -6.88 17.33
CA THR A 1050 -34.43 -6.63 17.15
C THR A 1050 -35.11 -6.71 18.52
N VAL A 1051 -35.87 -5.67 18.86
CA VAL A 1051 -36.57 -5.52 20.13
C VAL A 1051 -38.06 -5.34 19.82
N VAL A 1052 -38.86 -6.36 20.13
CA VAL A 1052 -40.30 -6.39 19.84
C VAL A 1052 -41.07 -6.41 21.15
N PHE A 1053 -41.76 -5.32 21.46
CA PHE A 1053 -42.62 -5.24 22.64
C PHE A 1053 -43.99 -5.84 22.36
N ASN A 1054 -44.51 -6.60 23.32
CA ASN A 1054 -45.81 -7.27 23.22
C ASN A 1054 -46.80 -6.57 24.15
N ASP A 1055 -47.72 -5.84 23.54
CA ASP A 1055 -48.79 -5.13 24.24
C ASP A 1055 -49.92 -6.09 24.66
N GLN A 1056 -50.57 -5.79 25.78
CA GLN A 1056 -51.81 -6.42 26.20
C GLN A 1056 -53.02 -5.69 25.62
N GLU A 1057 -54.21 -6.28 25.73
CA GLU A 1057 -55.47 -5.68 25.24
C GLU A 1057 -55.77 -4.31 25.87
N ASP A 1058 -55.20 -4.00 27.04
CA ASP A 1058 -55.34 -2.71 27.73
C ASP A 1058 -54.32 -1.64 27.31
N GLY A 1059 -53.42 -1.95 26.35
CA GLY A 1059 -52.39 -1.05 25.85
C GLY A 1059 -51.11 -1.00 26.69
N SER A 1060 -50.98 -1.81 27.75
CA SER A 1060 -49.76 -1.94 28.55
C SER A 1060 -48.80 -3.00 27.97
N CYS A 1061 -47.49 -2.75 28.02
CA CYS A 1061 -46.49 -3.75 27.60
C CYS A 1061 -46.24 -4.77 28.72
N SER A 1062 -46.34 -6.06 28.41
CA SER A 1062 -46.14 -7.16 29.38
C SER A 1062 -44.84 -7.94 29.20
N SER A 1063 -44.28 -7.93 27.99
CA SER A 1063 -43.04 -8.62 27.68
C SER A 1063 -42.38 -8.06 26.44
N VAL A 1064 -41.09 -8.33 26.28
CA VAL A 1064 -40.30 -7.93 25.12
C VAL A 1064 -39.49 -9.12 24.62
N THR A 1065 -39.51 -9.33 23.31
CA THR A 1065 -38.64 -10.30 22.64
C THR A 1065 -37.42 -9.56 22.12
N VAL A 1066 -36.24 -10.04 22.51
CA VAL A 1066 -34.95 -9.51 22.06
C VAL A 1066 -34.26 -10.60 21.25
N GLY A 1067 -33.74 -10.25 20.07
CA GLY A 1067 -33.05 -11.22 19.24
C GLY A 1067 -32.14 -10.63 18.19
N CYS A 1068 -31.10 -11.38 17.84
CA CYS A 1068 -30.29 -11.22 16.64
C CYS A 1068 -30.13 -12.60 15.98
N TRP A 1069 -29.53 -12.66 14.79
CA TRP A 1069 -29.35 -13.94 14.08
C TRP A 1069 -28.62 -15.01 14.92
N LEU A 1070 -27.59 -14.59 15.68
CA LEU A 1070 -26.78 -15.44 16.57
C LEU A 1070 -27.53 -15.93 17.82
N ALA A 1071 -28.53 -15.17 18.28
CA ALA A 1071 -29.27 -15.44 19.51
C ALA A 1071 -30.72 -14.97 19.35
N ARG A 1072 -31.59 -15.88 18.91
CA ARG A 1072 -32.97 -15.56 18.49
C ARG A 1072 -33.94 -15.79 19.67
N LYS A 1073 -35.06 -15.07 19.67
CA LYS A 1073 -36.21 -15.32 20.56
C LYS A 1073 -35.89 -15.30 22.07
N VAL A 1074 -35.08 -14.34 22.56
CA VAL A 1074 -34.83 -14.19 24.00
C VAL A 1074 -35.94 -13.33 24.62
N LYS A 1075 -36.87 -13.96 25.33
CA LYS A 1075 -38.06 -13.27 25.89
C LYS A 1075 -37.81 -12.74 27.30
N TYR A 1076 -38.04 -11.46 27.53
CA TYR A 1076 -38.03 -10.84 28.85
C TYR A 1076 -39.45 -10.47 29.29
N VAL A 1077 -39.77 -10.70 30.56
CA VAL A 1077 -41.08 -10.39 31.17
C VAL A 1077 -40.97 -9.10 31.97
N ARG A 1078 -41.94 -8.19 31.86
CA ARG A 1078 -41.91 -6.93 32.60
C ARG A 1078 -42.04 -7.19 34.10
N VAL A 1079 -41.18 -6.54 34.88
CA VAL A 1079 -41.18 -6.57 36.35
C VAL A 1079 -41.38 -5.20 36.98
N LYS A 1080 -41.14 -4.11 36.23
CA LYS A 1080 -41.37 -2.74 36.68
C LYS A 1080 -41.76 -1.83 35.52
#